data_AF-A0A087HNK3-F1
#
_entry.id   AF-A0A087HNK3-F1
#
_cell.length_a   1.000
_cell.length_b   1.000
_cell.length_c   1.000
_cell.angle_alpha   90.00
_cell.angle_beta   90.00
_cell.angle_gamma   90.00
#
_symmetry.space_group_name_H-M   'P 1'
#
loop_
_entity.id
_entity.type
_entity.pdbx_description
1 polymer ?
#
loop_
_entity_poly.entity_id
_entity_poly.type
_entity_poly.pdbx_seq_one_letter_code
_entity_poly.pdbx_strand_id
1 'polypeptide(L)'
;MGNSVSNSRDDNQVTSEKLVTVYYEFMKGGGCKDKFTAWLDCREKNKEDTFTKCADVSWALRKCKDAHSDYYQPILAVEKTTKEACMKDFEAFLAKEGGAEDDLQVRYCKFMEGGGCKESFTAWVDCMTEAEEDDIPKYLLFLSMSLLFLTRAKPLFVSSSSPSRASFLSPTLTSLLNRSFHGSRVMSESEKKILTEEELERKKKKDEKAKEKEVKKLKALEKAKLAELKAKQAKDGTNTSKKSVKKSSKRDASEENPEDFVDPETPLGERKRLSSQMAKQYSPAAVEKSWYAWWEKTDLFKADAKSSKPPFVIVLPPPNVTGALHIGHALTSAIEDTIIRWKRMSGYNALWVPGVDHAGIATQVVVEKKLMRERGLTRHDVGREEFVNEVWKWKNEYGGTILKQLRSLGSSLDWSRECFTMDEQRSKAVTEAFVRLYKEGLIYRDIRLVNWDCVLRTAVSDVEVDHIDIKERTLLKVPGYEKPVEFGLLTSFAYPLEGGLGEVVVATTRVETMLGDTAIAIHPDDARYKHLHGKFAVHPFNGRKLPIICDGILVDPNFGTGCVKITPAHDPNDCEVGKRHNLEFINIFTDDGKINTNGGSEFTGMPRFAAREAVVEALKNQDLYRGATNNEMRLGLSQRTSDIIEPLIKPQWYVNCSKIGKEALDVAITDENKKLEFIPKQYTAEWRRWLENIRDWCISRQLWWGHRIPAWYVTLEEDQLKEIGAYNDHWVVARTEEDARKEAAQKYSGKKFELIQDHDVLDTWFSSGLFPLSVLGWPDETEDFKAFYPTSVLETGHDILFFWVARMVMMGMKLGGDVPFSKVYFHPMIRDAHGRKMSKSLGNVIDPLEVINGVTLEGLHKRLEVGNLDPRELVVAKEGQVKDFPNGIPECGADALRFALVSYTAQSDKINLDILRVVGYRQWCNKLWNAVRFAMMRLGDDYTPPQILSPETMPFSCQWILSVLNKAISKTVESLNAFEFSDAANTVYAWWQYQFCDVYIEAIKPYFAGDNPAFASERAHAQHALWVSLETGLRLLHPLMPFVTEELWQRLPSPKDCERKASIMICDYPSAIKNWTNEKVESEMDTVLASVKCLRALRAELLEKQKNERLPAFALCENNLTSEIVKSHELEIRTLANLLSLEVLLKGEHAAPPGSVETVNENLKVYLKVDRAISTEAEQEKIRNKIDELQKQKEKLQKMMSVSGYEEKVPANIKEDNATKLAKILQEFDFFEKENARLGGSKQ
;
A
#
# COMPACT_ATOMS: atom_id res chain seq x y z
N MET A 1 60.33 -18.69 -2.33
CA MET A 1 61.18 -19.73 -1.73
C MET A 1 60.50 -20.24 -0.48
N GLY A 2 60.28 -21.55 -0.40
CA GLY A 2 60.26 -22.38 0.82
C GLY A 2 59.18 -22.18 1.88
N ASN A 3 58.33 -23.20 2.07
CA ASN A 3 58.29 -24.13 3.23
C ASN A 3 58.76 -23.58 4.60
N SER A 4 58.19 -23.90 5.77
CA SER A 4 57.30 -25.00 6.19
C SER A 4 57.05 -24.90 7.72
N VAL A 5 55.80 -25.18 8.16
CA VAL A 5 55.33 -26.18 9.16
C VAL A 5 56.24 -26.47 10.38
N SER A 6 55.78 -26.40 11.65
CA SER A 6 55.00 -27.47 12.32
C SER A 6 54.69 -27.23 13.82
N ASN A 7 53.59 -27.88 14.27
CA ASN A 7 53.27 -28.49 15.59
C ASN A 7 53.04 -27.59 16.83
N SER A 8 52.15 -27.90 17.79
CA SER A 8 51.11 -28.94 18.02
C SER A 8 50.38 -28.60 19.33
N ARG A 9 49.15 -29.12 19.56
CA ARG A 9 48.66 -29.69 20.85
C ARG A 9 47.20 -30.17 20.78
N ASP A 10 47.02 -31.46 21.11
CA ASP A 10 45.79 -32.16 21.51
C ASP A 10 45.39 -31.88 22.98
N ASP A 11 44.09 -31.95 23.30
CA ASP A 11 43.45 -32.98 24.17
C ASP A 11 42.09 -32.54 24.74
N ASN A 12 41.02 -33.31 24.45
CA ASN A 12 40.05 -33.89 25.42
C ASN A 12 38.81 -34.51 24.72
N GLN A 13 38.74 -35.85 24.75
CA GLN A 13 37.64 -36.71 24.30
C GLN A 13 36.62 -36.99 25.44
N VAL A 14 35.33 -37.06 25.11
CA VAL A 14 34.26 -37.69 25.92
C VAL A 14 33.57 -38.75 25.06
N THR A 15 33.43 -39.98 25.58
CA THR A 15 33.01 -41.20 24.88
C THR A 15 31.48 -41.43 24.82
N SER A 16 31.07 -42.21 23.81
CA SER A 16 29.71 -42.39 23.24
C SER A 16 28.67 -43.14 24.10
N GLU A 17 29.05 -43.84 25.18
CA GLU A 17 28.10 -44.65 25.98
C GLU A 17 27.12 -43.81 26.83
N LYS A 18 27.45 -42.54 27.13
CA LYS A 18 26.56 -41.66 27.90
C LYS A 18 25.37 -41.10 27.09
N LEU A 19 25.43 -41.11 25.76
CA LEU A 19 24.38 -40.55 24.90
C LEU A 19 23.21 -41.52 24.65
N VAL A 20 23.47 -42.83 24.66
CA VAL A 20 22.46 -43.87 24.38
C VAL A 20 21.46 -44.01 25.54
N THR A 21 21.92 -43.89 26.79
CA THR A 21 21.05 -43.96 27.99
C THR A 21 20.17 -42.71 28.10
N VAL A 22 20.69 -41.54 27.70
CA VAL A 22 19.94 -40.27 27.68
C VAL A 22 18.83 -40.33 26.63
N TYR A 23 19.08 -40.90 25.44
CA TYR A 23 18.09 -41.00 24.37
C TYR A 23 16.93 -41.96 24.68
N TYR A 24 17.20 -43.05 25.40
CA TYR A 24 16.18 -44.02 25.79
C TYR A 24 15.30 -43.52 26.96
N GLU A 25 15.87 -42.78 27.91
CA GLU A 25 15.07 -42.05 28.93
C GLU A 25 14.31 -40.85 28.33
N PHE A 26 14.85 -40.24 27.27
CA PHE A 26 14.26 -39.10 26.56
C PHE A 26 12.92 -39.43 25.90
N MET A 27 12.81 -40.59 25.27
CA MET A 27 11.59 -41.04 24.60
C MET A 27 10.48 -41.49 25.57
N LYS A 28 10.83 -41.86 26.81
CA LYS A 28 9.85 -42.17 27.86
C LYS A 28 9.36 -40.93 28.63
N GLY A 29 10.08 -39.80 28.59
CA GLY A 29 9.81 -38.62 29.42
C GLY A 29 9.45 -37.30 28.71
N GLY A 30 9.36 -37.25 27.38
CA GLY A 30 9.17 -35.99 26.65
C GLY A 30 7.83 -35.28 26.89
N GLY A 31 7.86 -34.10 27.53
CA GLY A 31 6.70 -33.30 27.98
C GLY A 31 5.75 -32.75 26.92
N CYS A 32 5.96 -33.05 25.62
CA CYS A 32 5.10 -32.62 24.52
C CYS A 32 4.34 -33.76 23.82
N LYS A 33 4.46 -35.01 24.30
CA LYS A 33 3.79 -36.19 23.70
C LYS A 33 2.30 -35.96 23.49
N ASP A 34 1.58 -35.54 24.53
CA ASP A 34 0.13 -35.33 24.47
C ASP A 34 -0.27 -34.20 23.50
N LYS A 35 0.54 -33.14 23.40
CA LYS A 35 0.32 -32.04 22.45
C LYS A 35 0.57 -32.47 21.01
N PHE A 36 1.53 -33.37 20.81
CA PHE A 36 1.86 -33.92 19.51
C PHE A 36 0.80 -34.93 19.03
N THR A 37 0.37 -35.83 19.92
CA THR A 37 -0.74 -36.76 19.65
C THR A 37 -2.05 -36.01 19.37
N ALA A 38 -2.37 -34.96 20.14
CA ALA A 38 -3.54 -34.13 19.87
C ALA A 38 -3.46 -33.39 18.52
N TRP A 39 -2.26 -33.00 18.09
CA TRP A 39 -2.07 -32.38 16.78
C TRP A 39 -2.23 -33.38 15.63
N LEU A 40 -1.69 -34.59 15.77
CA LEU A 40 -1.88 -35.70 14.82
C LEU A 40 -3.36 -36.08 14.69
N ASP A 41 -4.05 -36.26 15.82
CA ASP A 41 -5.48 -36.57 15.85
C ASP A 41 -6.34 -35.48 15.18
N CYS A 42 -6.00 -34.19 15.38
CA CYS A 42 -6.69 -33.07 14.72
C CYS A 42 -6.52 -33.14 13.19
N ARG A 43 -5.32 -33.52 12.74
CA ARG A 43 -4.93 -33.53 11.34
C ARG A 43 -5.45 -34.77 10.60
N GLU A 44 -5.55 -35.93 11.26
CA GLU A 44 -6.09 -37.15 10.65
C GLU A 44 -7.62 -37.13 10.54
N LYS A 45 -8.32 -36.52 11.53
CA LYS A 45 -9.79 -36.50 11.58
C LYS A 45 -10.45 -35.41 10.74
N ASN A 46 -9.76 -34.30 10.45
CA ASN A 46 -10.32 -33.19 9.64
C ASN A 46 -9.57 -33.05 8.32
N LYS A 47 -9.98 -33.82 7.32
CA LYS A 47 -9.47 -33.68 5.94
C LYS A 47 -10.17 -32.60 5.11
N GLU A 48 -11.21 -31.95 5.63
CA GLU A 48 -12.07 -31.05 4.82
C GLU A 48 -12.36 -29.66 5.41
N ASP A 49 -11.81 -29.28 6.57
CA ASP A 49 -12.03 -27.92 7.12
C ASP A 49 -10.78 -27.43 7.87
N THR A 50 -9.78 -27.00 7.10
CA THR A 50 -8.46 -26.60 7.57
C THR A 50 -8.32 -25.09 7.57
N PHE A 51 -8.47 -24.46 8.74
CA PHE A 51 -7.51 -23.45 9.22
C PHE A 51 -7.80 -23.00 10.66
N THR A 52 -9.07 -22.96 11.08
CA THR A 52 -9.43 -22.35 12.38
C THR A 52 -9.37 -23.34 13.56
N LYS A 53 -9.69 -24.64 13.36
CA LYS A 53 -9.78 -25.62 14.46
C LYS A 53 -8.45 -26.28 14.87
N CYS A 54 -7.47 -26.43 13.97
CA CYS A 54 -6.16 -27.00 14.32
C CYS A 54 -5.09 -25.95 14.65
N ALA A 55 -5.34 -24.65 14.43
CA ALA A 55 -4.39 -23.58 14.73
C ALA A 55 -4.02 -23.53 16.22
N ASP A 56 -5.00 -23.72 17.11
CA ASP A 56 -4.76 -23.71 18.57
C ASP A 56 -3.91 -24.89 19.03
N VAL A 57 -4.09 -26.07 18.42
CA VAL A 57 -3.33 -27.28 18.76
C VAL A 57 -1.91 -27.21 18.18
N SER A 58 -1.76 -26.69 16.95
CA SER A 58 -0.45 -26.38 16.36
C SER A 58 0.31 -25.32 17.14
N TRP A 59 -0.38 -24.27 17.60
CA TRP A 59 0.23 -23.22 18.41
C TRP A 59 0.62 -23.73 19.80
N ALA A 60 -0.21 -24.55 20.43
CA ALA A 60 0.11 -25.19 21.71
C ALA A 60 1.29 -26.17 21.60
N LEU A 61 1.37 -26.93 20.50
CA LEU A 61 2.51 -27.82 20.22
C LEU A 61 3.79 -27.03 19.97
N ARG A 62 3.71 -25.93 19.20
CA ARG A 62 4.85 -25.05 18.92
C ARG A 62 5.37 -24.39 20.19
N LYS A 63 4.47 -23.85 21.02
CA LYS A 63 4.81 -23.28 22.32
C LYS A 63 5.38 -24.32 23.29
N CYS A 64 4.94 -25.58 23.19
CA CYS A 64 5.52 -26.67 23.96
C CYS A 64 6.94 -27.03 23.47
N LYS A 65 7.17 -27.08 22.15
CA LYS A 65 8.50 -27.31 21.57
C LYS A 65 9.47 -26.19 21.89
N ASP A 66 9.02 -24.94 21.85
CA ASP A 66 9.83 -23.77 22.19
C ASP A 66 10.14 -23.73 23.70
N ALA A 67 9.20 -24.15 24.56
CA ALA A 67 9.43 -24.25 26.00
C ALA A 67 10.36 -25.41 26.42
N HIS A 68 10.55 -26.39 25.54
CA HIS A 68 11.50 -27.49 25.72
C HIS A 68 12.62 -27.42 24.67
N SER A 69 12.96 -26.22 24.17
CA SER A 69 13.94 -26.03 23.10
C SER A 69 15.29 -26.67 23.41
N ASP A 70 15.71 -26.58 24.68
CA ASP A 70 16.99 -27.08 25.19
C ASP A 70 17.08 -28.61 25.09
N TYR A 71 15.91 -29.27 25.07
CA TYR A 71 15.76 -30.71 24.89
C TYR A 71 15.97 -31.14 23.42
N TYR A 72 15.70 -30.27 22.45
CA TYR A 72 15.79 -30.56 21.01
C TYR A 72 17.05 -29.98 20.32
N GLN A 73 17.82 -29.15 21.02
CA GLN A 73 19.03 -28.51 20.51
C GLN A 73 20.09 -29.46 19.92
N PRO A 74 20.39 -30.64 20.51
CA PRO A 74 21.42 -31.54 19.97
C PRO A 74 21.08 -32.07 18.57
N ILE A 75 19.80 -32.34 18.30
CA ILE A 75 19.33 -32.86 17.01
C ILE A 75 19.38 -31.76 15.94
N LEU A 76 18.99 -30.53 16.31
CA LEU A 76 19.06 -29.36 15.42
C LEU A 76 20.51 -28.98 15.09
N ALA A 77 21.45 -29.20 16.02
CA ALA A 77 22.87 -28.97 15.81
C ALA A 77 23.45 -29.96 14.78
N VAL A 78 23.16 -31.26 14.90
CA VAL A 78 23.62 -32.28 13.92
C VAL A 78 23.02 -32.02 12.53
N GLU A 79 21.73 -31.69 12.44
CA GLU A 79 21.06 -31.36 11.18
C GLU A 79 21.69 -30.12 10.50
N LYS A 80 22.12 -29.14 11.31
CA LYS A 80 22.79 -27.94 10.81
C LYS A 80 24.19 -28.26 10.25
N THR A 81 24.97 -29.08 10.94
CA THR A 81 26.33 -29.44 10.51
C THR A 81 26.32 -30.27 9.22
N THR A 82 25.37 -31.21 9.06
CA THR A 82 25.22 -32.00 7.83
C THR A 82 24.76 -31.15 6.64
N LYS A 83 23.91 -30.15 6.87
CA LYS A 83 23.51 -29.18 5.85
C LYS A 83 24.67 -28.31 5.36
N GLU A 84 25.51 -27.85 6.29
CA GLU A 84 26.68 -27.02 5.95
C GLU A 84 27.72 -27.81 5.15
N ALA A 85 27.93 -29.09 5.44
CA ALA A 85 28.81 -29.96 4.66
C ALA A 85 28.31 -30.18 3.22
N CYS A 86 27.02 -30.49 3.05
CA CYS A 86 26.44 -30.76 1.74
C CYS A 86 26.40 -29.52 0.82
N MET A 87 26.24 -28.33 1.39
CA MET A 87 26.36 -27.06 0.63
C MET A 87 27.78 -26.81 0.12
N LYS A 88 28.79 -27.16 0.93
CA LYS A 88 30.20 -26.98 0.57
C LYS A 88 30.61 -27.89 -0.59
N ASP A 89 30.11 -29.12 -0.61
CA ASP A 89 30.33 -30.06 -1.71
C ASP A 89 29.70 -29.56 -3.02
N PHE A 90 28.53 -28.93 -2.93
CA PHE A 90 27.86 -28.35 -4.10
C PHE A 90 28.59 -27.13 -4.65
N GLU A 91 29.09 -26.24 -3.80
CA GLU A 91 29.89 -25.08 -4.21
C GLU A 91 31.21 -25.52 -4.90
N ALA A 92 31.85 -26.57 -4.39
CA ALA A 92 33.04 -27.15 -5.00
C ALA A 92 32.76 -27.80 -6.38
N PHE A 93 31.57 -28.39 -6.56
CA PHE A 93 31.11 -28.92 -7.84
C PHE A 93 30.90 -27.79 -8.86
N LEU A 94 30.25 -26.69 -8.46
CA LEU A 94 30.03 -25.52 -9.32
C LEU A 94 31.34 -24.85 -9.76
N ALA A 95 32.37 -24.85 -8.91
CA ALA A 95 33.69 -24.32 -9.26
C ALA A 95 34.46 -25.19 -10.28
N LYS A 96 34.11 -26.48 -10.45
CA LYS A 96 34.74 -27.40 -11.40
C LYS A 96 34.08 -27.43 -12.78
N GLU A 97 32.76 -27.23 -12.89
CA GLU A 97 32.06 -27.08 -14.17
C GLU A 97 32.17 -25.64 -14.72
N GLY A 98 33.38 -25.25 -15.15
CA GLY A 98 33.63 -23.97 -15.81
C GLY A 98 33.00 -23.91 -17.20
N GLY A 99 32.01 -23.02 -17.39
CA GLY A 99 31.37 -22.72 -18.68
C GLY A 99 30.17 -21.79 -18.53
N ALA A 100 29.94 -20.90 -19.51
CA ALA A 100 28.84 -19.94 -19.54
C ALA A 100 27.54 -20.55 -20.13
N GLU A 101 26.39 -20.03 -19.70
CA GLU A 101 25.02 -20.25 -20.23
C GLU A 101 24.32 -21.61 -19.96
N ASP A 102 24.38 -22.16 -18.74
CA ASP A 102 23.42 -23.20 -18.30
C ASP A 102 22.79 -22.83 -16.95
N ASP A 103 21.46 -23.03 -16.83
CA ASP A 103 20.64 -22.77 -15.63
C ASP A 103 21.17 -23.52 -14.39
N LEU A 104 21.23 -22.82 -13.25
CA LEU A 104 21.74 -23.33 -11.96
C LEU A 104 21.01 -24.62 -11.54
N GLN A 105 19.75 -24.75 -11.97
CA GLN A 105 18.91 -25.92 -11.72
C GLN A 105 19.42 -27.19 -12.42
N VAL A 106 19.93 -27.08 -13.65
CA VAL A 106 20.48 -28.22 -14.41
C VAL A 106 21.78 -28.70 -13.78
N ARG A 107 22.62 -27.76 -13.30
CA ARG A 107 23.87 -28.09 -12.59
C ARG A 107 23.61 -28.73 -11.24
N TYR A 108 22.58 -28.28 -10.51
CA TYR A 108 22.15 -28.93 -9.27
C TYR A 108 21.64 -30.35 -9.51
N CYS A 109 20.85 -30.58 -10.57
CA CYS A 109 20.43 -31.92 -10.96
C CYS A 109 21.62 -32.82 -11.30
N LYS A 110 22.60 -32.34 -12.08
CA LYS A 110 23.85 -33.08 -12.36
C LYS A 110 24.64 -33.42 -11.10
N PHE A 111 24.75 -32.48 -10.14
CA PHE A 111 25.41 -32.74 -8.86
C PHE A 111 24.72 -33.88 -8.10
N MET A 112 23.39 -33.87 -8.03
CA MET A 112 22.62 -34.91 -7.37
C MET A 112 22.68 -36.25 -8.11
N GLU A 113 22.65 -36.24 -9.45
CA GLU A 113 22.79 -37.44 -10.30
C GLU A 113 24.19 -38.06 -10.21
N GLY A 114 25.23 -37.26 -10.00
CA GLY A 114 26.62 -37.70 -9.77
C GLY A 114 26.90 -38.25 -8.38
N GLY A 115 25.90 -38.32 -7.50
CA GLY A 115 26.08 -38.77 -6.11
C GLY A 115 26.58 -37.68 -5.16
N GLY A 116 26.27 -36.41 -5.44
CA GLY A 116 26.55 -35.29 -4.54
C GLY A 116 26.02 -35.54 -3.13
N CYS A 117 26.86 -35.27 -2.12
CA CYS A 117 26.60 -35.52 -0.70
C CYS A 117 26.45 -36.99 -0.27
N LYS A 118 26.86 -37.96 -1.10
CA LYS A 118 26.81 -39.39 -0.73
C LYS A 118 27.63 -39.71 0.52
N GLU A 119 28.81 -39.10 0.71
CA GLU A 119 29.62 -39.31 1.91
C GLU A 119 29.01 -38.65 3.15
N SER A 120 28.40 -37.46 3.02
CA SER A 120 27.66 -36.78 4.10
C SER A 120 26.38 -37.53 4.50
N PHE A 121 25.71 -38.16 3.52
CA PHE A 121 24.53 -38.99 3.74
C PHE A 121 24.92 -40.35 4.35
N THR A 122 26.00 -40.98 3.89
CA THR A 122 26.52 -42.23 4.47
C THR A 122 27.03 -42.01 5.90
N ALA A 123 27.74 -40.91 6.20
CA ALA A 123 28.16 -40.57 7.56
C ALA A 123 26.97 -40.30 8.50
N TRP A 124 25.88 -39.76 7.96
CA TRP A 124 24.63 -39.56 8.71
C TRP A 124 23.86 -40.87 8.92
N VAL A 125 23.84 -41.76 7.92
CA VAL A 125 23.24 -43.10 8.00
C VAL A 125 24.04 -44.00 8.95
N ASP A 126 25.37 -43.98 8.90
CA ASP A 126 26.27 -44.75 9.79
C ASP A 126 26.17 -44.29 11.26
N CYS A 127 25.85 -43.02 11.49
CA CYS A 127 25.54 -42.49 12.82
C CYS A 127 24.16 -42.95 13.34
N MET A 128 23.32 -43.50 12.45
CA MET A 128 21.93 -43.90 12.70
C MET A 128 21.69 -45.42 12.66
N THR A 129 22.64 -46.23 12.17
CA THR A 129 22.45 -47.68 11.90
C THR A 129 22.90 -48.64 13.01
N GLU A 130 23.45 -48.18 14.14
CA GLU A 130 23.74 -49.05 15.30
C GLU A 130 22.58 -49.17 16.32
N ALA A 131 21.33 -49.20 15.84
CA ALA A 131 20.17 -49.47 16.69
C ALA A 131 19.30 -50.59 16.07
N GLU A 132 19.19 -51.71 16.80
CA GLU A 132 18.45 -52.89 16.38
C GLU A 132 16.93 -52.65 16.21
N GLU A 133 16.34 -53.55 15.43
CA GLU A 133 15.04 -53.50 14.77
C GLU A 133 13.83 -53.46 15.72
N ASP A 134 13.05 -52.38 15.63
CA ASP A 134 11.57 -52.36 15.57
C ASP A 134 11.06 -51.04 16.15
N ASP A 135 11.00 -49.95 15.35
CA ASP A 135 10.11 -48.85 15.72
C ASP A 135 9.78 -47.83 14.60
N ILE A 136 8.61 -47.20 14.77
CA ILE A 136 7.95 -46.16 13.94
C ILE A 136 8.74 -44.85 13.63
N PRO A 137 9.88 -44.49 14.27
CA PRO A 137 10.60 -43.23 14.00
C PRO A 137 11.21 -43.07 12.59
N LYS A 138 11.42 -44.15 11.82
CA LYS A 138 11.97 -44.07 10.45
C LYS A 138 11.07 -43.27 9.48
N TYR A 139 9.76 -43.26 9.71
CA TYR A 139 8.80 -42.56 8.84
C TYR A 139 8.72 -41.04 9.12
N LEU A 140 8.95 -40.63 10.37
CA LEU A 140 8.87 -39.23 10.81
C LEU A 140 10.07 -38.39 10.35
N LEU A 141 11.26 -38.99 10.24
CA LEU A 141 12.45 -38.28 9.78
C LEU A 141 12.49 -38.13 8.25
N PHE A 142 12.07 -39.17 7.51
CA PHE A 142 11.97 -39.13 6.05
C PHE A 142 11.02 -38.01 5.58
N LEU A 143 9.86 -37.87 6.23
CA LEU A 143 8.89 -36.80 5.96
C LEU A 143 9.42 -35.40 6.28
N SER A 144 10.32 -35.25 7.27
CA SER A 144 10.88 -33.95 7.64
C SER A 144 11.88 -33.42 6.60
N MET A 145 12.71 -34.31 6.03
CA MET A 145 13.63 -33.96 4.95
C MET A 145 12.92 -33.78 3.60
N SER A 146 11.89 -34.59 3.29
CA SER A 146 11.08 -34.38 2.09
C SER A 146 10.34 -33.04 2.11
N LEU A 147 9.81 -32.63 3.27
CA LEU A 147 9.15 -31.32 3.41
C LEU A 147 10.12 -30.14 3.26
N LEU A 148 11.37 -30.29 3.72
CA LEU A 148 12.40 -29.24 3.64
C LEU A 148 13.04 -29.11 2.26
N PHE A 149 13.24 -30.22 1.55
CA PHE A 149 13.68 -30.22 0.15
C PHE A 149 12.63 -29.58 -0.78
N LEU A 150 11.33 -29.84 -0.53
CA LEU A 150 10.24 -29.25 -1.31
C LEU A 150 9.94 -27.78 -0.98
N THR A 151 10.29 -27.30 0.21
CA THR A 151 9.97 -25.92 0.62
C THR A 151 11.04 -24.89 0.23
N ARG A 152 12.29 -25.30 -0.01
CA ARG A 152 13.36 -24.40 -0.49
C ARG A 152 13.67 -24.47 -1.99
N ALA A 153 13.11 -25.43 -2.72
CA ALA A 153 13.09 -25.39 -4.19
C ALA A 153 12.06 -24.38 -4.75
N LYS A 154 11.03 -24.02 -3.97
CA LYS A 154 9.96 -23.10 -4.39
C LYS A 154 10.38 -21.70 -4.89
N PRO A 155 11.50 -21.08 -4.46
CA PRO A 155 11.87 -19.76 -4.99
C PRO A 155 12.60 -19.82 -6.35
N LEU A 156 13.00 -21.00 -6.85
CA LEU A 156 13.72 -21.15 -8.13
C LEU A 156 12.82 -21.63 -9.29
N PHE A 157 11.58 -22.05 -9.01
CA PHE A 157 10.63 -22.59 -10.00
C PHE A 157 9.56 -21.57 -10.45
N VAL A 158 9.94 -20.32 -10.73
CA VAL A 158 9.00 -19.33 -11.31
C VAL A 158 9.67 -18.54 -12.43
N SER A 159 10.14 -19.22 -13.48
CA SER A 159 10.13 -18.69 -14.86
C SER A 159 10.75 -19.70 -15.83
N SER A 160 9.93 -20.52 -16.48
CA SER A 160 10.06 -20.87 -17.90
C SER A 160 9.04 -21.95 -18.27
N SER A 161 8.45 -21.78 -19.43
CA SER A 161 7.43 -22.62 -20.04
C SER A 161 8.07 -23.69 -20.92
N SER A 162 7.91 -24.98 -20.59
CA SER A 162 7.64 -26.08 -21.56
C SER A 162 7.50 -27.43 -20.83
N PRO A 163 6.64 -28.36 -21.32
CA PRO A 163 6.41 -29.66 -20.69
C PRO A 163 7.16 -30.77 -21.44
N SER A 164 8.07 -31.50 -20.78
CA SER A 164 8.30 -32.93 -21.08
C SER A 164 9.20 -33.59 -20.03
N ARG A 165 8.92 -34.87 -19.77
CA ARG A 165 9.70 -35.86 -18.98
C ARG A 165 9.49 -35.87 -17.46
N ALA A 166 8.33 -36.38 -17.06
CA ALA A 166 8.19 -37.18 -15.84
C ALA A 166 7.85 -38.62 -16.23
N SER A 167 8.83 -39.52 -16.23
CA SER A 167 8.59 -40.96 -16.25
C SER A 167 9.84 -41.67 -15.72
N PHE A 168 9.90 -41.98 -14.43
CA PHE A 168 10.65 -43.14 -13.88
C PHE A 168 10.35 -43.28 -12.38
N LEU A 169 9.32 -44.06 -12.03
CA LEU A 169 9.30 -44.83 -10.78
C LEU A 169 8.74 -46.23 -11.09
N SER A 170 9.51 -47.24 -10.74
CA SER A 170 9.25 -48.67 -10.97
C SER A 170 8.27 -49.25 -9.92
N PRO A 171 7.47 -50.28 -10.25
CA PRO A 171 6.36 -50.76 -9.44
C PRO A 171 6.76 -51.94 -8.54
N THR A 172 6.84 -51.73 -7.22
CA THR A 172 6.94 -52.86 -6.27
C THR A 172 6.30 -52.60 -4.91
N LEU A 173 5.46 -51.56 -4.77
CA LEU A 173 4.79 -51.22 -3.50
C LEU A 173 3.27 -51.08 -3.61
N THR A 174 2.69 -51.57 -4.70
CA THR A 174 1.24 -51.49 -4.99
C THR A 174 0.48 -52.80 -4.72
N SER A 175 1.06 -53.80 -4.04
CA SER A 175 0.40 -55.11 -3.88
C SER A 175 -0.03 -55.52 -2.46
N LEU A 176 -0.03 -54.61 -1.47
CA LEU A 176 -0.37 -55.00 -0.08
C LEU A 176 -1.61 -54.33 0.52
N LEU A 177 -2.31 -53.46 -0.21
CA LEU A 177 -3.48 -52.77 0.34
C LEU A 177 -4.63 -52.74 -0.66
N ASN A 178 -5.33 -53.88 -0.83
CA ASN A 178 -6.77 -53.88 -1.13
C ASN A 178 -7.38 -55.29 -0.96
N ARG A 179 -8.26 -55.43 0.04
CA ARG A 179 -9.45 -56.31 0.13
C ARG A 179 -10.15 -56.00 1.47
N SER A 180 -11.16 -55.11 1.47
CA SER A 180 -12.61 -55.39 1.46
C SER A 180 -13.12 -55.99 2.79
N PHE A 181 -14.22 -55.57 3.44
CA PHE A 181 -15.58 -55.33 2.96
C PHE A 181 -16.42 -54.49 3.96
N HIS A 182 -17.55 -53.98 3.46
CA HIS A 182 -18.67 -53.29 4.13
C HIS A 182 -19.35 -54.07 5.27
N GLY A 183 -20.04 -53.34 6.17
CA GLY A 183 -21.09 -53.90 7.04
C GLY A 183 -21.79 -52.84 7.93
N SER A 184 -23.11 -52.76 7.84
CA SER A 184 -24.01 -51.70 8.31
C SER A 184 -24.29 -51.60 9.83
N ARG A 185 -24.47 -50.35 10.26
CA ARG A 185 -25.30 -49.71 11.30
C ARG A 185 -26.42 -50.55 12.01
N VAL A 186 -26.57 -50.39 13.36
CA VAL A 186 -27.74 -49.81 14.10
C VAL A 186 -27.80 -50.24 15.62
N MET A 187 -27.93 -49.21 16.50
CA MET A 187 -28.51 -49.07 17.86
C MET A 187 -28.10 -49.94 19.09
N SER A 188 -27.74 -49.29 20.22
CA SER A 188 -28.54 -49.23 21.47
C SER A 188 -27.84 -48.42 22.60
N GLU A 189 -28.59 -48.18 23.69
CA GLU A 189 -28.48 -47.14 24.73
C GLU A 189 -27.50 -47.37 25.91
N SER A 190 -27.15 -46.24 26.53
CA SER A 190 -26.91 -45.98 27.97
C SER A 190 -26.02 -46.90 28.81
N GLU A 191 -24.87 -46.36 29.26
CA GLU A 191 -24.33 -46.65 30.59
C GLU A 191 -23.59 -45.41 31.15
N LYS A 192 -23.96 -44.99 32.36
CA LYS A 192 -23.32 -43.90 33.12
C LYS A 192 -21.97 -44.38 33.65
N LYS A 193 -20.89 -43.70 33.28
CA LYS A 193 -19.54 -43.97 33.80
C LYS A 193 -19.30 -43.21 35.10
N ILE A 194 -18.90 -43.94 36.15
CA ILE A 194 -18.39 -43.41 37.42
C ILE A 194 -17.03 -42.77 37.15
N LEU A 195 -16.85 -41.50 37.52
CA LEU A 195 -15.61 -40.74 37.31
C LEU A 195 -14.52 -41.23 38.27
N THR A 196 -13.30 -41.37 37.77
CA THR A 196 -12.15 -41.82 38.56
C THR A 196 -11.64 -40.71 39.49
N GLU A 197 -10.86 -41.08 40.50
CA GLU A 197 -10.34 -40.16 41.53
C GLU A 197 -9.49 -39.02 40.93
N GLU A 198 -8.75 -39.30 39.85
CA GLU A 198 -8.02 -38.29 39.06
C GLU A 198 -8.94 -37.32 38.30
N GLU A 199 -10.10 -37.78 37.82
CA GLU A 199 -11.06 -36.92 37.12
C GLU A 199 -11.77 -35.97 38.10
N LEU A 200 -12.03 -36.43 39.32
CA LEU A 200 -12.54 -35.62 40.42
C LEU A 200 -11.53 -34.56 40.88
N GLU A 201 -10.24 -34.89 40.90
CA GLU A 201 -9.18 -33.96 41.27
C GLU A 201 -8.91 -32.91 40.17
N ARG A 202 -8.96 -33.31 38.90
CA ARG A 202 -8.93 -32.38 37.76
C ARG A 202 -10.13 -31.44 37.75
N LYS A 203 -11.32 -31.93 38.12
CA LYS A 203 -12.53 -31.10 38.23
C LYS A 203 -12.42 -30.09 39.38
N LYS A 204 -11.92 -30.50 40.55
CA LYS A 204 -11.63 -29.59 41.68
C LYS A 204 -10.63 -28.49 41.31
N LYS A 205 -9.50 -28.84 40.66
CA LYS A 205 -8.51 -27.86 40.20
C LYS A 205 -9.07 -26.90 39.15
N LYS A 206 -9.97 -27.36 38.29
CA LYS A 206 -10.62 -26.53 37.26
C LYS A 206 -11.63 -25.55 37.89
N ASP A 207 -12.37 -26.00 38.89
CA ASP A 207 -13.34 -25.18 39.62
C ASP A 207 -12.66 -24.16 40.54
N GLU A 208 -11.54 -24.50 41.17
CA GLU A 208 -10.71 -23.54 41.93
C GLU A 208 -10.14 -22.45 41.03
N LYS A 209 -9.63 -22.83 39.85
CA LYS A 209 -9.08 -21.86 38.87
C LYS A 209 -10.17 -20.96 38.27
N ALA A 210 -11.39 -21.47 38.12
CA ALA A 210 -12.55 -20.69 37.72
C ALA A 210 -12.95 -19.68 38.81
N LYS A 211 -13.04 -20.12 40.07
CA LYS A 211 -13.31 -19.24 41.23
C LYS A 211 -12.24 -18.17 41.41
N GLU A 212 -10.96 -18.50 41.22
CA GLU A 212 -9.86 -17.54 41.33
C GLU A 212 -9.92 -16.46 40.22
N LYS A 213 -10.34 -16.86 39.01
CA LYS A 213 -10.53 -15.94 37.88
C LYS A 213 -11.75 -15.02 38.09
N GLU A 214 -12.81 -15.54 38.70
CA GLU A 214 -14.01 -14.78 39.05
C GLU A 214 -13.75 -13.79 40.19
N VAL A 215 -12.98 -14.17 41.21
CA VAL A 215 -12.52 -13.27 42.28
C VAL A 215 -11.61 -12.16 41.74
N LYS A 216 -10.73 -12.45 40.77
CA LYS A 216 -9.93 -11.41 40.09
C LYS A 216 -10.79 -10.45 39.27
N LYS A 217 -11.84 -10.96 38.60
CA LYS A 217 -12.78 -10.14 37.83
C LYS A 217 -13.62 -9.23 38.75
N LEU A 218 -14.09 -9.76 39.89
CA LEU A 218 -14.81 -8.98 40.90
C LEU A 218 -13.93 -7.89 41.52
N LYS A 219 -12.68 -8.20 41.89
CA LYS A 219 -11.71 -7.20 42.40
C LYS A 219 -11.39 -6.11 41.37
N ALA A 220 -11.32 -6.45 40.08
CA ALA A 220 -11.11 -5.47 39.02
C ALA A 220 -12.34 -4.55 38.85
N LEU A 221 -13.55 -5.10 38.92
CA LEU A 221 -14.80 -4.34 38.89
C LEU A 221 -14.96 -3.43 40.11
N GLU A 222 -14.55 -3.89 41.29
CA GLU A 222 -14.57 -3.11 42.53
C GLU A 222 -13.58 -1.94 42.48
N LYS A 223 -12.38 -2.17 41.92
CA LYS A 223 -11.36 -1.14 41.70
C LYS A 223 -11.81 -0.10 40.66
N ALA A 224 -12.53 -0.52 39.62
CA ALA A 224 -13.12 0.38 38.63
C ALA A 224 -14.27 1.22 39.24
N LYS A 225 -15.15 0.61 40.03
CA LYS A 225 -16.21 1.33 40.76
C LYS A 225 -15.65 2.32 41.78
N LEU A 226 -14.56 1.98 42.48
CA LEU A 226 -13.88 2.91 43.39
C LEU A 226 -13.23 4.09 42.65
N ALA A 227 -12.72 3.88 41.44
CA ALA A 227 -12.18 4.94 40.60
C ALA A 227 -13.28 5.88 40.09
N GLU A 228 -14.44 5.34 39.71
CA GLU A 228 -15.64 6.12 39.36
C GLU A 228 -16.21 6.91 40.54
N LEU A 229 -16.25 6.32 41.74
CA LEU A 229 -16.68 7.01 42.97
C LEU A 229 -15.74 8.14 43.35
N LYS A 230 -14.43 7.96 43.18
CA LYS A 230 -13.43 9.03 43.37
C LYS A 230 -13.54 10.13 42.31
N ALA A 231 -13.88 9.79 41.06
CA ALA A 231 -14.13 10.76 40.00
C ALA A 231 -15.44 11.56 40.21
N LYS A 232 -16.46 10.93 40.81
CA LYS A 232 -17.71 11.61 41.19
C LYS A 232 -17.56 12.48 42.45
N GLN A 233 -16.82 12.02 43.45
CA GLN A 233 -16.50 12.84 44.65
C GLN A 233 -15.61 14.04 44.34
N ALA A 234 -14.82 14.00 43.27
CA ALA A 234 -14.07 15.17 42.78
C ALA A 234 -14.94 16.19 42.02
N LYS A 235 -16.21 15.86 41.70
CA LYS A 235 -17.14 16.75 40.96
C LYS A 235 -18.25 17.37 41.83
N ASP A 236 -18.55 16.83 43.02
CA ASP A 236 -19.61 17.35 43.91
C ASP A 236 -19.11 18.23 45.07
N GLY A 237 -17.81 18.54 45.12
CA GLY A 237 -17.22 19.33 46.20
C GLY A 237 -16.76 20.72 45.79
N THR A 238 -17.68 21.67 45.49
CA THR A 238 -17.56 23.10 45.89
C THR A 238 -18.72 23.95 45.36
N ASN A 239 -19.73 24.17 46.21
CA ASN A 239 -20.52 25.40 46.17
C ASN A 239 -21.03 25.70 47.59
N THR A 240 -20.33 26.57 48.33
CA THR A 240 -20.85 27.57 49.30
C THR A 240 -19.74 28.14 50.21
N SER A 241 -19.82 29.45 50.42
CA SER A 241 -18.87 30.35 51.08
C SER A 241 -18.87 30.33 52.62
N LYS A 242 -17.72 30.59 53.28
CA LYS A 242 -17.50 31.73 54.22
C LYS A 242 -16.12 31.73 54.94
N LYS A 243 -15.47 32.91 54.85
CA LYS A 243 -14.37 33.54 55.62
C LYS A 243 -13.79 32.86 56.88
N SER A 244 -12.44 32.77 56.92
CA SER A 244 -11.62 33.26 58.05
C SER A 244 -10.15 33.46 57.65
N VAL A 245 -9.56 34.55 58.15
CA VAL A 245 -8.27 35.16 57.79
C VAL A 245 -7.07 34.44 58.44
N LYS A 246 -5.97 34.23 57.68
CA LYS A 246 -4.60 34.26 58.21
C LYS A 246 -3.61 34.70 57.13
N LYS A 247 -2.68 35.57 57.54
CA LYS A 247 -1.90 36.51 56.72
C LYS A 247 -0.42 36.07 56.73
N SER A 248 0.19 35.85 55.56
CA SER A 248 1.66 35.95 55.35
C SER A 248 2.03 36.12 53.86
N SER A 249 2.14 37.39 53.44
CA SER A 249 3.03 38.04 52.45
C SER A 249 3.54 37.34 51.16
N LYS A 250 3.04 37.85 50.01
CA LYS A 250 3.72 38.40 48.78
C LYS A 250 4.76 37.53 48.03
N ARG A 251 4.79 37.44 46.67
CA ARG A 251 4.28 38.33 45.60
C ARG A 251 4.17 37.58 44.24
N ASP A 252 3.17 38.02 43.46
CA ASP A 252 2.98 37.95 42.00
C ASP A 252 2.73 36.61 41.29
N ALA A 253 1.46 36.19 41.31
CA ALA A 253 0.81 35.47 40.21
C ALA A 253 -0.55 36.14 39.98
N SER A 254 -0.68 36.91 38.90
CA SER A 254 -1.97 37.45 38.46
C SER A 254 -2.90 36.30 38.11
N GLU A 255 -4.15 36.38 38.56
CA GLU A 255 -5.24 35.47 38.15
C GLU A 255 -5.40 35.56 36.62
N GLU A 256 -5.03 34.50 35.89
CA GLU A 256 -5.20 34.40 34.44
C GLU A 256 -6.71 34.39 34.10
N ASN A 257 -7.21 35.40 33.38
CA ASN A 257 -8.58 35.46 32.90
C ASN A 257 -8.76 34.45 31.74
N PRO A 258 -9.70 33.48 31.81
CA PRO A 258 -9.91 32.51 30.73
C PRO A 258 -10.25 33.13 29.36
N GLU A 259 -10.80 34.35 29.34
CA GLU A 259 -11.16 35.08 28.12
C GLU A 259 -9.94 35.49 27.28
N ASP A 260 -8.76 35.67 27.89
CA ASP A 260 -7.54 36.14 27.19
C ASP A 260 -6.94 35.08 26.24
N PHE A 261 -7.39 33.82 26.35
CA PHE A 261 -6.89 32.68 25.58
C PHE A 261 -7.86 32.17 24.52
N VAL A 262 -9.09 32.71 24.49
CA VAL A 262 -10.13 32.29 23.54
C VAL A 262 -10.12 33.24 22.36
N ASP A 263 -9.94 32.70 21.15
CA ASP A 263 -10.01 33.50 19.93
C ASP A 263 -11.40 34.16 19.81
N PRO A 264 -11.48 35.48 19.57
CA PRO A 264 -12.75 36.16 19.32
C PRO A 264 -13.52 35.53 18.16
N GLU A 265 -14.84 35.61 18.20
CA GLU A 265 -15.67 35.12 17.10
C GLU A 265 -15.29 35.83 15.78
N THR A 266 -14.96 35.03 14.78
CA THR A 266 -14.58 35.50 13.45
C THR A 266 -15.72 35.20 12.48
N PRO A 267 -16.29 36.22 11.82
CA PRO A 267 -17.27 36.02 10.75
C PRO A 267 -16.76 35.11 9.63
N LEU A 268 -17.66 34.37 8.98
CA LEU A 268 -17.27 33.44 7.92
C LEU A 268 -16.56 34.14 6.76
N GLY A 269 -15.36 33.66 6.43
CA GLY A 269 -14.53 34.20 5.36
C GLY A 269 -13.73 35.46 5.73
N GLU A 270 -13.84 35.99 6.95
CA GLU A 270 -12.89 36.99 7.44
C GLU A 270 -11.62 36.33 7.97
N ARG A 271 -10.51 37.07 7.92
CA ARG A 271 -9.25 36.62 8.54
C ARG A 271 -9.49 36.37 10.01
N LYS A 272 -9.03 35.22 10.50
CA LYS A 272 -9.19 34.80 11.89
C LYS A 272 -8.69 35.89 12.85
N ARG A 273 -9.52 36.25 13.82
CA ARG A 273 -9.17 37.14 14.92
C ARG A 273 -8.49 36.30 16.00
N LEU A 274 -7.23 36.59 16.25
CA LEU A 274 -6.41 35.82 17.18
C LEU A 274 -6.48 36.45 18.57
N SER A 275 -6.56 35.62 19.60
CA SER A 275 -6.43 36.06 20.99
C SER A 275 -5.07 36.72 21.25
N SER A 276 -5.02 37.60 22.26
CA SER A 276 -3.77 38.24 22.69
C SER A 276 -2.79 37.24 23.30
N GLN A 277 -3.29 36.19 23.96
CA GLN A 277 -2.45 35.13 24.54
C GLN A 277 -2.76 33.77 23.93
N MET A 278 -1.72 32.95 23.76
CA MET A 278 -1.85 31.58 23.28
C MET A 278 -2.29 30.64 24.40
N ALA A 279 -3.32 29.84 24.13
CA ALA A 279 -3.79 28.78 25.03
C ALA A 279 -2.65 27.83 25.46
N LYS A 280 -2.81 27.19 26.62
CA LYS A 280 -1.80 26.27 27.18
C LYS A 280 -1.59 25.01 26.33
N GLN A 281 -2.57 24.60 25.55
CA GLN A 281 -2.54 23.39 24.73
C GLN A 281 -3.08 23.67 23.33
N TYR A 282 -2.51 22.97 22.35
CA TYR A 282 -2.98 22.96 20.97
C TYR A 282 -4.32 22.22 20.84
N SER A 283 -5.27 22.82 20.11
CA SER A 283 -6.53 22.21 19.70
C SER A 283 -6.68 22.35 18.18
N PRO A 284 -6.74 21.24 17.42
CA PRO A 284 -6.92 21.28 15.97
C PRO A 284 -8.19 22.04 15.57
N ALA A 285 -9.33 21.72 16.20
CA ALA A 285 -10.61 22.36 15.88
C ALA A 285 -10.59 23.88 16.09
N ALA A 286 -9.89 24.38 17.11
CA ALA A 286 -9.75 25.82 17.33
C ALA A 286 -8.79 26.47 16.33
N VAL A 287 -7.69 25.78 16.00
CA VAL A 287 -6.66 26.29 15.09
C VAL A 287 -7.15 26.32 13.65
N GLU A 288 -7.74 25.25 13.15
CA GLU A 288 -8.17 25.12 11.74
C GLU A 288 -9.41 25.98 11.40
N LYS A 289 -10.17 26.38 12.43
CA LYS A 289 -11.39 27.18 12.28
C LYS A 289 -11.12 28.50 11.55
N SER A 290 -12.02 28.86 10.64
CA SER A 290 -12.05 30.10 9.86
C SER A 290 -10.96 30.28 8.79
N TRP A 291 -9.78 29.67 8.90
CA TRP A 291 -8.69 29.86 7.92
C TRP A 291 -9.08 29.49 6.50
N TYR A 292 -9.69 28.32 6.32
CA TYR A 292 -10.03 27.85 4.98
C TYR A 292 -11.02 28.76 4.27
N ALA A 293 -12.09 29.14 4.97
CA ALA A 293 -13.12 30.02 4.42
C ALA A 293 -12.54 31.40 4.05
N TRP A 294 -11.56 31.89 4.82
CA TRP A 294 -10.85 33.11 4.48
C TRP A 294 -9.97 32.95 3.25
N TRP A 295 -9.14 31.90 3.19
CA TRP A 295 -8.27 31.64 2.04
C TRP A 295 -9.06 31.57 0.72
N GLU A 296 -10.18 30.85 0.73
CA GLU A 296 -11.08 30.71 -0.42
C GLU A 296 -11.71 32.06 -0.81
N LYS A 297 -12.21 32.86 0.16
CA LYS A 297 -12.83 34.16 -0.12
C LYS A 297 -11.83 35.21 -0.64
N THR A 298 -10.56 35.11 -0.27
CA THR A 298 -9.50 36.04 -0.72
C THR A 298 -8.78 35.61 -1.99
N ASP A 299 -9.29 34.60 -2.71
CA ASP A 299 -8.73 34.10 -3.96
C ASP A 299 -7.24 33.68 -3.89
N LEU A 300 -6.75 33.26 -2.71
CA LEU A 300 -5.32 32.90 -2.53
C LEU A 300 -4.89 31.65 -3.31
N PHE A 301 -5.85 30.85 -3.76
CA PHE A 301 -5.60 29.63 -4.54
C PHE A 301 -5.56 29.87 -6.04
N LYS A 302 -6.03 31.04 -6.49
CA LYS A 302 -6.32 31.32 -7.89
C LYS A 302 -5.05 31.55 -8.71
N ALA A 303 -4.98 30.88 -9.86
CA ALA A 303 -3.96 31.18 -10.87
C ALA A 303 -4.50 32.16 -11.92
N ASP A 304 -3.63 33.05 -12.39
CA ASP A 304 -3.96 34.06 -13.40
C ASP A 304 -3.31 33.72 -14.74
N ALA A 305 -4.10 33.44 -15.78
CA ALA A 305 -3.60 33.12 -17.13
C ALA A 305 -2.78 34.24 -17.76
N LYS A 306 -2.91 35.48 -17.28
CA LYS A 306 -2.19 36.66 -17.78
C LYS A 306 -0.90 36.96 -17.01
N SER A 307 -0.62 36.16 -15.98
CA SER A 307 0.59 36.31 -15.17
C SER A 307 1.85 36.07 -15.99
N SER A 308 2.88 36.90 -15.76
CA SER A 308 4.21 36.70 -16.34
C SER A 308 5.05 35.66 -15.59
N LYS A 309 4.55 35.12 -14.47
CA LYS A 309 5.24 34.08 -13.68
C LYS A 309 5.18 32.75 -14.44
N PRO A 310 6.20 31.89 -14.31
CA PRO A 310 6.19 30.57 -14.95
C PRO A 310 5.01 29.73 -14.43
N PRO A 311 4.21 29.10 -15.31
CA PRO A 311 3.10 28.25 -14.88
C PRO A 311 3.61 26.98 -14.21
N PHE A 312 2.91 26.54 -13.17
CA PHE A 312 3.07 25.20 -12.61
C PHE A 312 1.69 24.59 -12.40
N VAL A 313 1.37 23.55 -13.15
CA VAL A 313 -0.01 23.05 -13.26
C VAL A 313 -0.10 21.60 -12.86
N ILE A 314 -1.05 21.31 -11.96
CA ILE A 314 -1.49 19.95 -11.61
C ILE A 314 -3.00 19.87 -11.79
N VAL A 315 -3.49 18.75 -12.30
CA VAL A 315 -4.92 18.42 -12.32
C VAL A 315 -5.17 17.38 -11.24
N LEU A 316 -6.10 17.65 -10.31
CA LEU A 316 -6.50 16.66 -9.31
C LEU A 316 -7.15 15.47 -10.05
N PRO A 317 -6.69 14.22 -9.82
CA PRO A 317 -7.40 13.04 -10.29
C PRO A 317 -8.86 13.09 -9.81
N PRO A 318 -9.82 13.29 -10.73
CA PRO A 318 -11.17 13.67 -10.34
C PRO A 318 -11.81 12.51 -9.58
N PRO A 319 -12.15 12.67 -8.28
CA PRO A 319 -12.68 11.55 -7.51
C PRO A 319 -14.03 11.09 -8.06
N ASN A 320 -14.22 9.78 -8.14
CA ASN A 320 -15.45 9.16 -8.61
C ASN A 320 -16.61 9.48 -7.67
N VAL A 321 -17.76 9.91 -8.21
CA VAL A 321 -18.97 10.22 -7.41
C VAL A 321 -19.72 8.94 -6.98
N THR A 322 -19.01 8.05 -6.29
CA THR A 322 -19.48 6.72 -5.81
C THR A 322 -19.63 6.66 -4.29
N GLY A 323 -19.57 7.81 -3.61
CA GLY A 323 -19.60 7.92 -2.15
C GLY A 323 -18.58 8.94 -1.64
N ALA A 324 -18.33 8.94 -0.33
CA ALA A 324 -17.31 9.79 0.29
C ALA A 324 -15.87 9.35 -0.05
N LEU A 325 -14.93 10.28 0.11
CA LEU A 325 -13.49 10.04 0.04
C LEU A 325 -13.01 9.16 1.19
N HIS A 326 -11.80 8.64 1.00
CA HIS A 326 -11.07 7.83 1.97
C HIS A 326 -9.62 8.28 2.09
N ILE A 327 -8.87 7.74 3.05
CA ILE A 327 -7.48 8.17 3.31
C ILE A 327 -6.56 8.08 2.06
N GLY A 328 -6.79 7.12 1.16
CA GLY A 328 -6.12 7.11 -0.16
C GLY A 328 -6.22 8.45 -0.92
N HIS A 329 -7.40 9.06 -0.99
CA HIS A 329 -7.59 10.38 -1.60
C HIS A 329 -6.97 11.50 -0.76
N ALA A 330 -6.92 11.34 0.56
CA ALA A 330 -6.25 12.29 1.43
C ALA A 330 -4.73 12.30 1.21
N LEU A 331 -4.13 11.16 0.83
CA LEU A 331 -2.71 11.07 0.46
C LEU A 331 -2.45 11.83 -0.84
N THR A 332 -3.23 11.56 -1.89
CA THR A 332 -3.19 12.32 -3.15
C THR A 332 -3.25 13.81 -2.89
N SER A 333 -4.29 14.25 -2.16
CA SER A 333 -4.44 15.67 -1.83
C SER A 333 -3.29 16.22 -0.99
N ALA A 334 -2.71 15.45 -0.06
CA ALA A 334 -1.61 15.93 0.78
C ALA A 334 -0.32 16.10 -0.03
N ILE A 335 -0.04 15.19 -0.97
CA ILE A 335 1.13 15.27 -1.87
C ILE A 335 0.96 16.43 -2.85
N GLU A 336 -0.14 16.46 -3.59
CA GLU A 336 -0.39 17.50 -4.60
C GLU A 336 -0.39 18.90 -3.98
N ASP A 337 -1.06 19.08 -2.84
CA ASP A 337 -1.10 20.38 -2.16
C ASP A 337 0.27 20.79 -1.59
N THR A 338 1.10 19.82 -1.18
CA THR A 338 2.49 20.07 -0.78
C THR A 338 3.27 20.64 -1.96
N ILE A 339 3.16 20.02 -3.15
CA ILE A 339 3.83 20.50 -4.37
C ILE A 339 3.32 21.89 -4.75
N ILE A 340 2.00 22.09 -4.76
CA ILE A 340 1.36 23.34 -5.18
C ILE A 340 1.73 24.50 -4.26
N ARG A 341 1.65 24.32 -2.94
CA ARG A 341 2.04 25.35 -1.96
C ARG A 341 3.52 25.69 -2.09
N TRP A 342 4.38 24.68 -2.19
CA TRP A 342 5.81 24.89 -2.37
C TRP A 342 6.11 25.67 -3.67
N LYS A 343 5.51 25.29 -4.80
CA LYS A 343 5.71 25.98 -6.09
C LYS A 343 5.13 27.39 -6.08
N ARG A 344 3.97 27.61 -5.46
CA ARG A 344 3.38 28.94 -5.25
C ARG A 344 4.32 29.86 -4.47
N MET A 345 4.85 29.35 -3.34
CA MET A 345 5.84 30.06 -2.52
C MET A 345 7.20 30.21 -3.23
N SER A 346 7.50 29.39 -4.23
CA SER A 346 8.73 29.46 -5.04
C SER A 346 8.61 30.38 -6.26
N GLY A 347 7.55 31.20 -6.33
CA GLY A 347 7.37 32.22 -7.38
C GLY A 347 6.64 31.76 -8.65
N TYR A 348 6.11 30.54 -8.70
CA TYR A 348 5.35 30.04 -9.84
C TYR A 348 3.90 30.54 -9.83
N ASN A 349 3.30 30.63 -11.02
CA ASN A 349 1.86 30.72 -11.19
C ASN A 349 1.26 29.31 -11.02
N ALA A 350 1.10 28.90 -9.76
CA ALA A 350 0.70 27.54 -9.41
C ALA A 350 -0.82 27.36 -9.55
N LEU A 351 -1.25 26.53 -10.50
CA LEU A 351 -2.64 26.14 -10.74
C LEU A 351 -2.85 24.69 -10.31
N TRP A 352 -3.84 24.47 -9.44
CA TRP A 352 -4.32 23.13 -9.09
C TRP A 352 -5.80 23.03 -9.37
N VAL A 353 -6.16 22.26 -10.39
CA VAL A 353 -7.52 22.23 -10.93
C VAL A 353 -8.37 21.18 -10.20
N PRO A 354 -9.49 21.57 -9.56
CA PRO A 354 -10.42 20.63 -8.95
C PRO A 354 -11.40 20.02 -9.96
N GLY A 355 -11.80 18.77 -9.73
CA GLY A 355 -12.92 18.18 -10.43
C GLY A 355 -13.43 16.90 -9.81
N VAL A 356 -14.59 16.44 -10.27
CA VAL A 356 -15.19 15.14 -9.90
C VAL A 356 -15.63 14.37 -11.13
N ASP A 357 -15.52 13.05 -11.08
CA ASP A 357 -15.81 12.16 -12.22
C ASP A 357 -17.16 11.47 -12.05
N HIS A 358 -17.99 11.54 -13.10
CA HIS A 358 -19.25 10.82 -13.22
C HIS A 358 -19.11 9.30 -13.04
N ALA A 359 -17.93 8.74 -13.35
CA ALA A 359 -17.55 7.35 -13.13
C ALA A 359 -18.48 6.29 -13.75
N GLY A 360 -19.30 6.66 -14.75
CA GLY A 360 -20.15 5.79 -15.58
C GLY A 360 -20.69 4.56 -14.85
N ILE A 361 -20.12 3.39 -15.19
CA ILE A 361 -20.50 2.09 -14.64
C ILE A 361 -20.46 2.02 -13.11
N ALA A 362 -19.47 2.65 -12.48
CA ALA A 362 -19.29 2.58 -11.03
C ALA A 362 -20.39 3.33 -10.28
N THR A 363 -20.74 4.53 -10.74
CA THR A 363 -21.85 5.30 -10.15
C THR A 363 -23.18 4.60 -10.41
N GLN A 364 -23.37 4.08 -11.62
CA GLN A 364 -24.60 3.37 -11.98
C GLN A 364 -24.86 2.18 -11.04
N VAL A 365 -23.86 1.33 -10.84
CA VAL A 365 -23.96 0.15 -9.96
C VAL A 365 -24.29 0.54 -8.52
N VAL A 366 -23.72 1.65 -8.02
CA VAL A 366 -23.99 2.11 -6.65
C VAL A 366 -25.44 2.58 -6.50
N VAL A 367 -25.96 3.32 -7.48
CA VAL A 367 -27.35 3.81 -7.48
C VAL A 367 -28.34 2.65 -7.69
N GLU A 368 -28.04 1.69 -8.55
CA GLU A 368 -28.86 0.48 -8.71
C GLU A 368 -28.95 -0.34 -7.42
N LYS A 369 -27.81 -0.55 -6.72
CA LYS A 369 -27.80 -1.22 -5.42
C LYS A 369 -28.62 -0.47 -4.38
N LYS A 370 -28.53 0.87 -4.36
CA LYS A 370 -29.35 1.72 -3.49
C LYS A 370 -30.85 1.52 -3.78
N LEU A 371 -31.24 1.60 -5.05
CA LEU A 371 -32.62 1.45 -5.49
C LEU A 371 -33.21 0.07 -5.12
N MET A 372 -32.44 -0.99 -5.36
CA MET A 372 -32.82 -2.35 -4.99
C MET A 372 -33.00 -2.50 -3.47
N ARG A 373 -32.08 -1.95 -2.67
CA ARG A 373 -32.13 -2.03 -1.20
C ARG A 373 -33.29 -1.24 -0.59
N GLU A 374 -33.55 -0.04 -1.10
CA GLU A 374 -34.53 0.89 -0.52
C GLU A 374 -35.95 0.66 -1.05
N ARG A 375 -36.10 0.28 -2.32
CA ARG A 375 -37.40 0.18 -3.01
C ARG A 375 -37.69 -1.21 -3.58
N GLY A 376 -36.71 -2.11 -3.65
CA GLY A 376 -36.88 -3.42 -4.29
C GLY A 376 -37.04 -3.35 -5.81
N LEU A 377 -36.63 -2.25 -6.45
CA LEU A 377 -36.78 -2.01 -7.88
C LEU A 377 -35.43 -2.06 -8.60
N THR A 378 -35.44 -2.47 -9.87
CA THR A 378 -34.31 -2.38 -10.79
C THR A 378 -34.37 -1.09 -11.62
N ARG A 379 -33.27 -0.73 -12.29
CA ARG A 379 -33.28 0.38 -13.26
C ARG A 379 -34.34 0.19 -14.35
N HIS A 380 -34.59 -1.05 -14.76
CA HIS A 380 -35.55 -1.36 -15.83
C HIS A 380 -37.00 -1.17 -15.39
N ASP A 381 -37.30 -1.33 -14.11
CA ASP A 381 -38.65 -1.09 -13.56
C ASP A 381 -39.01 0.40 -13.51
N VAL A 382 -38.01 1.27 -13.30
CA VAL A 382 -38.22 2.73 -13.22
C VAL A 382 -38.07 3.46 -14.56
N GLY A 383 -37.38 2.84 -15.53
CA GLY A 383 -37.11 3.45 -16.84
C GLY A 383 -35.90 4.40 -16.86
N ARG A 384 -35.42 4.73 -18.06
CA ARG A 384 -34.15 5.45 -18.27
C ARG A 384 -34.14 6.86 -17.69
N GLU A 385 -35.19 7.65 -17.95
CA GLU A 385 -35.25 9.05 -17.52
C GLU A 385 -35.25 9.16 -15.99
N GLU A 386 -36.13 8.43 -15.31
CA GLU A 386 -36.22 8.49 -13.85
C GLU A 386 -34.97 7.91 -13.18
N PHE A 387 -34.38 6.86 -13.75
CA PHE A 387 -33.11 6.34 -13.26
C PHE A 387 -31.99 7.39 -13.36
N VAL A 388 -31.85 8.08 -14.50
CA VAL A 388 -30.84 9.13 -14.68
C VAL A 388 -31.08 10.30 -13.69
N ASN A 389 -32.34 10.65 -13.41
CA ASN A 389 -32.68 11.64 -12.38
C ASN A 389 -32.20 11.22 -10.99
N GLU A 390 -32.38 9.95 -10.61
CA GLU A 390 -31.86 9.42 -9.34
C GLU A 390 -30.33 9.46 -9.28
N VAL A 391 -29.64 9.19 -10.41
CA VAL A 391 -28.17 9.32 -10.49
C VAL A 391 -27.72 10.77 -10.32
N TRP A 392 -28.43 11.76 -10.89
CA TRP A 392 -28.13 13.18 -10.66
C TRP A 392 -28.33 13.60 -9.20
N LYS A 393 -29.39 13.12 -8.54
CA LYS A 393 -29.60 13.35 -7.09
C LYS A 393 -28.41 12.83 -6.28
N TRP A 394 -27.98 11.60 -6.56
CA TRP A 394 -26.78 11.00 -5.97
C TRP A 394 -25.53 11.84 -6.23
N LYS A 395 -25.32 12.28 -7.48
CA LYS A 395 -24.17 13.13 -7.85
C LYS A 395 -24.11 14.41 -7.03
N ASN A 396 -25.25 15.08 -6.84
CA ASN A 396 -25.31 16.34 -6.12
C ASN A 396 -25.01 16.17 -4.63
N GLU A 397 -25.51 15.10 -4.01
CA GLU A 397 -25.26 14.78 -2.60
C GLU A 397 -23.78 14.43 -2.34
N TYR A 398 -23.25 13.46 -3.09
CA TYR A 398 -21.88 12.96 -2.85
C TYR A 398 -20.81 13.84 -3.47
N GLY A 399 -21.09 14.54 -4.57
CA GLY A 399 -20.22 15.58 -5.11
C GLY A 399 -19.98 16.67 -4.06
N GLY A 400 -21.04 17.20 -3.44
CA GLY A 400 -20.90 18.18 -2.36
C GLY A 400 -20.10 17.65 -1.15
N THR A 401 -20.28 16.37 -0.82
CA THR A 401 -19.53 15.71 0.26
C THR A 401 -18.03 15.63 -0.05
N ILE A 402 -17.66 15.19 -1.26
CA ILE A 402 -16.26 15.10 -1.72
C ILE A 402 -15.59 16.48 -1.64
N LEU A 403 -16.26 17.52 -2.15
CA LEU A 403 -15.75 18.89 -2.15
C LEU A 403 -15.54 19.40 -0.72
N LYS A 404 -16.45 19.10 0.20
CA LYS A 404 -16.29 19.45 1.62
C LYS A 404 -15.11 18.72 2.27
N GLN A 405 -14.90 17.45 1.96
CA GLN A 405 -13.76 16.67 2.48
C GLN A 405 -12.43 17.25 2.01
N LEU A 406 -12.30 17.64 0.74
CA LEU A 406 -11.11 18.31 0.21
C LEU A 406 -10.86 19.65 0.91
N ARG A 407 -11.90 20.47 1.13
CA ARG A 407 -11.77 21.72 1.90
C ARG A 407 -11.29 21.48 3.34
N SER A 408 -11.85 20.48 4.02
CA SER A 408 -11.42 20.08 5.37
C SER A 408 -9.98 19.55 5.43
N LEU A 409 -9.45 18.97 4.34
CA LEU A 409 -8.04 18.59 4.23
C LEU A 409 -7.10 19.80 4.03
N GLY A 410 -7.64 21.01 3.83
CA GLY A 410 -6.83 22.20 3.57
C GLY A 410 -6.29 22.28 2.14
N SER A 411 -6.89 21.56 1.19
CA SER A 411 -6.47 21.56 -0.23
C SER A 411 -6.58 22.97 -0.83
N SER A 412 -5.48 23.52 -1.36
CA SER A 412 -5.45 24.84 -2.02
C SER A 412 -5.82 24.79 -3.50
N LEU A 413 -6.93 24.10 -3.80
CA LEU A 413 -7.52 23.95 -5.13
C LEU A 413 -8.13 25.27 -5.61
N ASP A 414 -8.01 25.54 -6.90
CA ASP A 414 -8.67 26.69 -7.52
C ASP A 414 -10.14 26.39 -7.78
N TRP A 415 -10.99 26.60 -6.76
CA TRP A 415 -12.42 26.32 -6.83
C TRP A 415 -13.17 27.11 -7.91
N SER A 416 -12.59 28.20 -8.43
CA SER A 416 -13.20 28.93 -9.56
C SER A 416 -13.22 28.11 -10.86
N ARG A 417 -12.42 27.05 -10.92
CA ARG A 417 -12.28 26.12 -12.04
C ARG A 417 -12.82 24.72 -11.72
N GLU A 418 -13.67 24.59 -10.69
CA GLU A 418 -14.32 23.33 -10.37
C GLU A 418 -15.10 22.78 -11.58
N CYS A 419 -14.83 21.52 -11.91
CA CYS A 419 -15.47 20.84 -13.02
C CYS A 419 -16.13 19.52 -12.67
N PHE A 420 -17.12 19.13 -13.48
CA PHE A 420 -17.69 17.81 -13.49
C PHE A 420 -17.54 17.22 -14.90
N THR A 421 -17.10 15.97 -15.01
CA THR A 421 -16.83 15.37 -16.34
C THR A 421 -18.01 15.41 -17.31
N MET A 422 -19.26 15.43 -16.82
CA MET A 422 -20.47 15.57 -17.63
C MET A 422 -21.15 16.95 -17.55
N ASP A 423 -20.44 18.00 -17.12
CA ASP A 423 -20.96 19.36 -17.33
C ASP A 423 -20.93 19.76 -18.81
N GLU A 424 -21.53 20.91 -19.12
CA GLU A 424 -21.71 21.38 -20.49
C GLU A 424 -20.38 21.54 -21.25
N GLN A 425 -19.39 22.16 -20.62
CA GLN A 425 -18.09 22.43 -21.25
C GLN A 425 -17.31 21.13 -21.51
N ARG A 426 -17.25 20.23 -20.53
CA ARG A 426 -16.56 18.94 -20.68
C ARG A 426 -17.30 18.02 -21.66
N SER A 427 -18.64 18.05 -21.67
CA SER A 427 -19.44 17.30 -22.64
C SER A 427 -19.20 17.77 -24.08
N LYS A 428 -19.08 19.09 -24.28
CA LYS A 428 -18.70 19.67 -25.58
C LYS A 428 -17.32 19.18 -26.04
N ALA A 429 -16.34 19.12 -25.13
CA ALA A 429 -15.02 18.56 -25.42
C ALA A 429 -15.08 17.08 -25.83
N VAL A 430 -15.86 16.26 -25.11
CA VAL A 430 -16.06 14.84 -25.45
C VAL A 430 -16.68 14.68 -26.84
N THR A 431 -17.72 15.45 -27.14
CA THR A 431 -18.35 15.43 -28.47
C THR A 431 -17.38 15.85 -29.56
N GLU A 432 -16.61 16.91 -29.35
CA GLU A 432 -15.60 17.37 -30.32
C GLU A 432 -14.52 16.32 -30.56
N ALA A 433 -14.00 15.69 -29.49
CA ALA A 433 -13.01 14.64 -29.58
C ALA A 433 -13.51 13.45 -30.41
N PHE A 434 -14.74 12.99 -30.13
CA PHE A 434 -15.32 11.88 -30.87
C PHE A 434 -15.45 12.20 -32.37
N VAL A 435 -16.02 13.37 -32.70
CA VAL A 435 -16.23 13.78 -34.10
C VAL A 435 -14.90 13.95 -34.85
N ARG A 436 -13.88 14.56 -34.22
CA ARG A 436 -12.54 14.70 -34.84
C ARG A 436 -11.89 13.34 -35.10
N LEU A 437 -11.82 12.50 -34.07
CA LEU A 437 -11.20 11.18 -34.18
C LEU A 437 -11.92 10.27 -35.19
N TYR A 438 -13.24 10.39 -35.31
CA TYR A 438 -14.01 9.68 -36.34
C TYR A 438 -13.67 10.17 -37.75
N LYS A 439 -13.65 11.50 -37.97
CA LYS A 439 -13.30 12.08 -39.28
C LYS A 439 -11.87 11.76 -39.73
N GLU A 440 -10.98 11.52 -38.78
CA GLU A 440 -9.60 11.09 -39.05
C GLU A 440 -9.44 9.57 -39.20
N GLY A 441 -10.53 8.80 -39.12
CA GLY A 441 -10.51 7.34 -39.26
C GLY A 441 -9.94 6.60 -38.05
N LEU A 442 -9.75 7.27 -36.92
CA LEU A 442 -9.29 6.65 -35.68
C LEU A 442 -10.44 6.05 -34.88
N ILE A 443 -11.64 6.62 -34.95
CA ILE A 443 -12.85 5.99 -34.40
C ILE A 443 -13.61 5.28 -35.51
N TYR A 444 -13.99 4.04 -35.27
CA TYR A 444 -14.78 3.23 -36.20
C TYR A 444 -15.74 2.30 -35.44
N ARG A 445 -16.73 1.77 -36.16
CA ARG A 445 -17.69 0.79 -35.63
C ARG A 445 -17.38 -0.58 -36.22
N ASP A 446 -17.37 -1.61 -35.38
CA ASP A 446 -17.05 -2.98 -35.78
C ASP A 446 -17.85 -3.99 -34.95
N ILE A 447 -18.04 -5.19 -35.49
CA ILE A 447 -18.72 -6.30 -34.85
C ILE A 447 -17.66 -7.26 -34.32
N ARG A 448 -17.44 -7.26 -33.00
CA ARG A 448 -16.41 -8.10 -32.36
C ARG A 448 -16.97 -8.88 -31.19
N LEU A 449 -16.23 -9.92 -30.83
CA LEU A 449 -16.41 -10.59 -29.56
C LEU A 449 -15.97 -9.63 -28.44
N VAL A 450 -16.88 -9.32 -27.53
CA VAL A 450 -16.62 -8.46 -26.37
C VAL A 450 -16.80 -9.26 -25.09
N ASN A 451 -16.10 -8.83 -24.04
CA ASN A 451 -16.40 -9.27 -22.68
C ASN A 451 -17.73 -8.65 -22.26
N TRP A 452 -18.74 -9.46 -22.01
CA TRP A 452 -20.09 -9.03 -21.66
C TRP A 452 -20.44 -9.42 -20.22
N ASP A 453 -20.90 -8.44 -19.44
CA ASP A 453 -21.48 -8.67 -18.13
C ASP A 453 -23.00 -8.85 -18.28
N CYS A 454 -23.50 -10.08 -18.10
CA CYS A 454 -24.92 -10.41 -18.27
C CYS A 454 -25.82 -9.79 -17.19
N VAL A 455 -25.27 -9.44 -16.02
CA VAL A 455 -26.02 -8.79 -14.94
C VAL A 455 -26.20 -7.31 -15.25
N LEU A 456 -25.13 -6.62 -15.62
CA LEU A 456 -25.16 -5.19 -15.98
C LEU A 456 -25.62 -4.92 -17.41
N ARG A 457 -25.66 -5.97 -18.25
CA ARG A 457 -26.02 -5.91 -19.69
C ARG A 457 -25.18 -4.87 -20.43
N THR A 458 -23.86 -4.96 -20.27
CA THR A 458 -22.92 -4.05 -20.93
C THR A 458 -21.64 -4.78 -21.28
N ALA A 459 -20.99 -4.30 -22.35
CA ALA A 459 -19.59 -4.61 -22.59
C ALA A 459 -18.72 -4.05 -21.47
N VAL A 460 -17.69 -4.81 -21.11
CA VAL A 460 -16.60 -4.42 -20.22
C VAL A 460 -15.28 -4.59 -20.95
N SER A 461 -14.27 -3.80 -20.60
CA SER A 461 -12.94 -3.92 -21.22
C SER A 461 -12.15 -5.10 -20.64
N ASP A 462 -11.14 -5.61 -21.37
CA ASP A 462 -10.25 -6.70 -20.90
C ASP A 462 -9.64 -6.42 -19.51
N VAL A 463 -9.40 -5.14 -19.21
CA VAL A 463 -8.81 -4.68 -17.95
C VAL A 463 -9.81 -4.60 -16.78
N GLU A 464 -11.11 -4.71 -17.04
CA GLU A 464 -12.19 -4.77 -16.04
C GLU A 464 -12.57 -6.23 -15.66
N VAL A 465 -11.83 -7.20 -16.20
CA VAL A 465 -12.03 -8.63 -15.98
C VAL A 465 -10.95 -9.19 -15.04
N ASP A 466 -11.36 -9.58 -13.84
CA ASP A 466 -10.49 -10.33 -12.92
C ASP A 466 -10.44 -11.79 -13.37
N HIS A 467 -9.31 -12.46 -13.16
CA HIS A 467 -9.16 -13.84 -13.57
C HIS A 467 -8.91 -14.74 -12.36
N ILE A 468 -9.59 -15.87 -12.30
CA ILE A 468 -9.35 -16.94 -11.32
C ILE A 468 -8.89 -18.21 -12.04
N ASP A 469 -7.86 -18.83 -11.49
CA ASP A 469 -7.35 -20.12 -11.98
C ASP A 469 -8.02 -21.25 -11.18
N ILE A 470 -8.64 -22.18 -11.90
CA ILE A 470 -9.33 -23.35 -11.36
C ILE A 470 -8.54 -24.57 -11.78
N LYS A 471 -7.93 -25.27 -10.80
CA LYS A 471 -7.08 -26.43 -11.06
C LYS A 471 -7.84 -27.74 -11.22
N GLU A 472 -8.98 -27.85 -10.55
CA GLU A 472 -9.81 -29.04 -10.53
C GLU A 472 -11.28 -28.67 -10.39
N ARG A 473 -12.16 -29.67 -10.49
CA ARG A 473 -13.61 -29.51 -10.34
C ARG A 473 -13.96 -28.67 -9.11
N THR A 474 -14.55 -27.50 -9.34
CA THR A 474 -14.84 -26.52 -8.30
C THR A 474 -16.27 -25.99 -8.47
N LEU A 475 -17.00 -25.90 -7.35
CA LEU A 475 -18.32 -25.27 -7.29
C LEU A 475 -18.18 -23.80 -6.90
N LEU A 476 -18.65 -22.90 -7.77
CA LEU A 476 -18.60 -21.45 -7.54
C LEU A 476 -20.00 -20.86 -7.42
N LYS A 477 -20.17 -19.91 -6.51
CA LYS A 477 -21.40 -19.13 -6.41
C LYS A 477 -21.40 -18.06 -7.50
N VAL A 478 -22.36 -18.14 -8.41
CA VAL A 478 -22.54 -17.17 -9.51
C VAL A 478 -23.76 -16.28 -9.22
N PRO A 479 -23.67 -14.95 -9.37
CA PRO A 479 -24.81 -14.05 -9.24
C PRO A 479 -25.99 -14.49 -10.12
N GLY A 480 -27.21 -14.46 -9.57
CA GLY A 480 -28.42 -14.87 -10.29
C GLY A 480 -28.73 -16.38 -10.27
N TYR A 481 -27.88 -17.21 -9.65
CA TYR A 481 -28.09 -18.65 -9.51
C TYR A 481 -28.25 -19.04 -8.04
N GLU A 482 -29.30 -19.81 -7.73
CA GLU A 482 -29.55 -20.33 -6.36
C GLU A 482 -28.55 -21.42 -5.98
N LYS A 483 -28.23 -22.30 -6.93
CA LYS A 483 -27.28 -23.40 -6.76
C LYS A 483 -25.89 -22.97 -7.23
N PRO A 484 -24.81 -23.38 -6.52
CA PRO A 484 -23.45 -23.22 -7.02
C PRO A 484 -23.28 -23.89 -8.39
N VAL A 485 -22.56 -23.22 -9.29
CA VAL A 485 -22.30 -23.69 -10.66
C VAL A 485 -20.95 -24.40 -10.71
N GLU A 486 -20.89 -25.47 -11.49
CA GLU A 486 -19.71 -26.31 -11.65
C GLU A 486 -18.77 -25.82 -12.76
N PHE A 487 -17.48 -25.75 -12.42
CA PHE A 487 -16.37 -25.40 -13.30
C PHE A 487 -15.17 -26.33 -13.09
N GLY A 488 -14.17 -26.27 -13.96
CA GLY A 488 -12.98 -27.12 -13.88
C GLY A 488 -13.17 -28.52 -14.48
N LEU A 489 -14.15 -28.69 -15.39
CA LEU A 489 -14.42 -29.94 -16.09
C LEU A 489 -14.24 -29.78 -17.60
N LEU A 490 -13.69 -30.82 -18.22
CA LEU A 490 -13.67 -31.02 -19.66
C LEU A 490 -14.62 -32.17 -20.00
N THR A 491 -15.75 -31.84 -20.60
CA THR A 491 -16.79 -32.78 -20.98
C THR A 491 -16.60 -33.27 -22.41
N SER A 492 -16.64 -34.58 -22.58
CA SER A 492 -16.56 -35.24 -23.89
C SER A 492 -17.95 -35.66 -24.35
N PHE A 493 -18.30 -35.37 -25.60
CA PHE A 493 -19.54 -35.82 -26.22
C PHE A 493 -19.38 -36.03 -27.72
N ALA A 494 -20.27 -36.82 -28.31
CA ALA A 494 -20.20 -37.27 -29.69
C ALA A 494 -21.17 -36.50 -30.60
N TYR A 495 -20.70 -36.14 -31.79
CA TYR A 495 -21.51 -35.68 -32.91
C TYR A 495 -21.69 -36.82 -33.93
N PRO A 496 -22.93 -37.16 -34.32
CA PRO A 496 -23.19 -38.10 -35.41
C PRO A 496 -22.64 -37.59 -36.74
N LEU A 497 -21.97 -38.44 -37.51
CA LEU A 497 -21.48 -38.10 -38.86
C LEU A 497 -22.55 -38.34 -39.93
N GLU A 498 -22.59 -37.48 -40.93
CA GLU A 498 -23.53 -37.60 -42.05
C GLU A 498 -23.28 -38.91 -42.83
N GLY A 499 -24.36 -39.54 -43.34
CA GLY A 499 -24.26 -40.74 -44.17
C GLY A 499 -23.91 -42.02 -43.40
N GLY A 500 -24.08 -42.04 -42.07
CA GLY A 500 -23.84 -43.24 -41.25
C GLY A 500 -22.36 -43.55 -41.04
N LEU A 501 -21.49 -42.57 -41.18
CA LEU A 501 -20.03 -42.70 -41.06
C LEU A 501 -19.53 -42.85 -39.61
N GLY A 502 -20.43 -43.06 -38.65
CA GLY A 502 -20.12 -43.17 -37.23
C GLY A 502 -20.32 -41.86 -36.48
N GLU A 503 -19.40 -41.55 -35.56
CA GLU A 503 -19.43 -40.35 -34.73
C GLU A 503 -18.05 -39.72 -34.57
N VAL A 504 -18.00 -38.44 -34.25
CA VAL A 504 -16.78 -37.72 -33.87
C VAL A 504 -16.94 -37.18 -32.45
N VAL A 505 -15.98 -37.48 -31.57
CA VAL A 505 -16.04 -37.07 -30.17
C VAL A 505 -15.23 -35.79 -29.97
N VAL A 506 -15.87 -34.75 -29.43
CA VAL A 506 -15.24 -33.48 -29.07
C VAL A 506 -15.13 -33.35 -27.56
N ALA A 507 -14.21 -32.52 -27.10
CA ALA A 507 -14.05 -32.17 -25.70
C ALA A 507 -14.23 -30.66 -25.48
N THR A 508 -15.03 -30.26 -24.49
CA THR A 508 -15.25 -28.83 -24.17
C THR A 508 -15.55 -28.59 -22.69
N THR A 509 -15.22 -27.39 -22.23
CA THR A 509 -15.56 -26.90 -20.88
C THR A 509 -16.93 -26.20 -20.84
N ARG A 510 -17.51 -25.90 -22.01
CA ARG A 510 -18.75 -25.11 -22.17
C ARG A 510 -19.76 -25.83 -23.05
N VAL A 511 -20.36 -26.91 -22.53
CA VAL A 511 -21.29 -27.77 -23.29
C VAL A 511 -22.48 -26.97 -23.82
N GLU A 512 -23.01 -26.00 -23.06
CA GLU A 512 -24.12 -25.14 -23.46
C GLU A 512 -23.86 -24.36 -24.76
N THR A 513 -22.59 -24.06 -25.07
CA THR A 513 -22.23 -23.32 -26.29
C THR A 513 -22.33 -24.17 -27.55
N MET A 514 -22.47 -25.50 -27.42
CA MET A 514 -22.60 -26.41 -28.56
C MET A 514 -23.78 -26.05 -29.47
N LEU A 515 -24.84 -25.46 -28.91
CA LEU A 515 -26.04 -25.03 -29.64
C LEU A 515 -25.73 -24.01 -30.74
N GLY A 516 -24.63 -23.27 -30.59
CA GLY A 516 -24.14 -22.29 -31.55
C GLY A 516 -23.04 -22.81 -32.48
N ASP A 517 -22.72 -24.11 -32.45
CA ASP A 517 -21.61 -24.65 -33.21
C ASP A 517 -21.83 -24.49 -34.72
N THR A 518 -20.73 -24.17 -35.42
CA THR A 518 -20.73 -24.00 -36.88
C THR A 518 -19.68 -24.86 -37.58
N ALA A 519 -18.75 -25.47 -36.85
CA ALA A 519 -17.82 -26.47 -37.38
C ALA A 519 -17.24 -27.37 -36.28
N ILE A 520 -16.50 -28.40 -36.69
CA ILE A 520 -15.61 -29.18 -35.83
C ILE A 520 -14.20 -29.08 -36.41
N ALA A 521 -13.23 -28.67 -35.60
CA ALA A 521 -11.83 -28.56 -36.02
C ALA A 521 -11.01 -29.77 -35.57
N ILE A 522 -10.14 -30.23 -36.47
CA ILE A 522 -9.15 -31.29 -36.25
C ILE A 522 -7.77 -30.80 -36.66
N HIS A 523 -6.71 -31.41 -36.13
CA HIS A 523 -5.35 -31.07 -36.56
C HIS A 523 -5.04 -31.73 -37.93
N PRO A 524 -4.40 -31.02 -38.89
CA PRO A 524 -4.11 -31.54 -40.24
C PRO A 524 -3.21 -32.79 -40.26
N ASP A 525 -2.41 -32.98 -39.21
CA ASP A 525 -1.49 -34.11 -39.06
C ASP A 525 -2.01 -35.21 -38.11
N ASP A 526 -3.21 -35.06 -37.54
CA ASP A 526 -3.79 -36.10 -36.70
C ASP A 526 -4.38 -37.24 -37.56
N ALA A 527 -3.61 -38.33 -37.69
CA ALA A 527 -3.98 -39.50 -38.46
C ALA A 527 -5.32 -40.14 -38.03
N ARG A 528 -5.75 -39.92 -36.78
CA ARG A 528 -7.03 -40.44 -36.26
C ARG A 528 -8.23 -39.82 -36.96
N TYR A 529 -8.17 -38.54 -37.31
CA TYR A 529 -9.31 -37.78 -37.80
C TYR A 529 -9.14 -37.18 -39.21
N LYS A 530 -7.92 -37.18 -39.76
CA LYS A 530 -7.62 -36.58 -41.08
C LYS A 530 -8.56 -37.03 -42.21
N HIS A 531 -9.05 -38.27 -42.16
CA HIS A 531 -9.98 -38.83 -43.13
C HIS A 531 -11.39 -38.20 -43.08
N LEU A 532 -11.73 -37.47 -42.01
CA LEU A 532 -12.99 -36.77 -41.82
C LEU A 532 -12.97 -35.34 -42.37
N HIS A 533 -11.81 -34.82 -42.78
CA HIS A 533 -11.74 -33.46 -43.34
C HIS A 533 -12.64 -33.31 -44.57
N GLY A 534 -13.44 -32.23 -44.60
CA GLY A 534 -14.41 -31.96 -45.66
C GLY A 534 -15.71 -32.78 -45.58
N LYS A 535 -15.86 -33.64 -44.55
CA LYS A 535 -17.13 -34.30 -44.22
C LYS A 535 -17.96 -33.41 -43.30
N PHE A 536 -19.21 -33.83 -43.06
CA PHE A 536 -20.14 -33.12 -42.20
C PHE A 536 -20.56 -33.98 -41.01
N ALA A 537 -20.66 -33.36 -39.84
CA ALA A 537 -21.38 -33.87 -38.70
C ALA A 537 -22.78 -33.24 -38.63
N VAL A 538 -23.72 -33.91 -37.96
CA VAL A 538 -25.09 -33.42 -37.77
C VAL A 538 -25.26 -33.00 -36.32
N HIS A 539 -25.67 -31.75 -36.10
CA HIS A 539 -25.91 -31.25 -34.76
C HIS A 539 -27.16 -31.93 -34.14
N PRO A 540 -27.07 -32.53 -32.94
CA PRO A 540 -28.09 -33.45 -32.41
C PRO A 540 -29.44 -32.81 -32.08
N PHE A 541 -29.46 -31.51 -31.76
CA PHE A 541 -30.70 -30.83 -31.33
C PHE A 541 -31.41 -30.01 -32.42
N ASN A 542 -30.68 -29.46 -33.39
CA ASN A 542 -31.24 -28.56 -34.42
C ASN A 542 -31.01 -29.06 -35.86
N GLY A 543 -30.30 -30.18 -36.05
CA GLY A 543 -30.05 -30.79 -37.35
C GLY A 543 -29.10 -30.01 -38.28
N ARG A 544 -28.45 -28.94 -37.79
CA ARG A 544 -27.47 -28.16 -38.57
C ARG A 544 -26.32 -29.05 -39.03
N LYS A 545 -25.90 -28.90 -40.29
CA LYS A 545 -24.71 -29.57 -40.82
C LYS A 545 -23.45 -28.81 -40.41
N LEU A 546 -22.54 -29.48 -39.73
CA LEU A 546 -21.29 -28.92 -39.22
C LEU A 546 -20.13 -29.45 -40.08
N PRO A 547 -19.46 -28.62 -40.90
CA PRO A 547 -18.27 -29.04 -41.62
C PRO A 547 -17.12 -29.41 -40.66
N ILE A 548 -16.34 -30.43 -41.04
CA ILE A 548 -15.13 -30.83 -40.33
C ILE A 548 -13.91 -30.23 -41.05
N ILE A 549 -13.23 -29.30 -40.36
CA ILE A 549 -12.16 -28.46 -40.90
C ILE A 549 -10.81 -28.81 -40.26
N CYS A 550 -9.71 -28.52 -40.97
CA CYS A 550 -8.36 -28.69 -40.45
C CYS A 550 -7.82 -27.34 -39.96
N ASP A 551 -7.45 -27.23 -38.68
CA ASP A 551 -6.83 -26.03 -38.12
C ASP A 551 -5.69 -26.40 -37.17
N GLY A 552 -4.45 -26.29 -37.66
CA GLY A 552 -3.24 -26.60 -36.89
C GLY A 552 -2.79 -25.50 -35.92
N ILE A 553 -3.47 -24.34 -35.91
CA ILE A 553 -3.18 -23.23 -34.98
C ILE A 553 -3.95 -23.43 -33.68
N LEU A 554 -5.23 -23.82 -33.76
CA LEU A 554 -6.07 -24.05 -32.60
C LEU A 554 -5.88 -25.45 -31.99
N VAL A 555 -5.87 -26.48 -32.82
CA VAL A 555 -6.08 -27.85 -32.35
C VAL A 555 -4.77 -28.49 -31.89
N ASP A 556 -4.66 -28.86 -30.62
CA ASP A 556 -3.60 -29.73 -30.12
C ASP A 556 -4.08 -31.20 -30.16
N PRO A 557 -3.43 -32.09 -30.95
CA PRO A 557 -3.78 -33.52 -30.99
C PRO A 557 -3.72 -34.21 -29.62
N ASN A 558 -2.93 -33.69 -28.68
CA ASN A 558 -2.71 -34.30 -27.37
C ASN A 558 -3.70 -33.80 -26.30
N PHE A 559 -4.49 -32.76 -26.59
CA PHE A 559 -5.44 -32.19 -25.66
C PHE A 559 -6.85 -32.74 -25.89
N GLY A 560 -7.52 -33.17 -24.82
CA GLY A 560 -8.87 -33.73 -24.88
C GLY A 560 -8.96 -34.91 -25.84
N THR A 561 -9.82 -34.80 -26.86
CA THR A 561 -9.95 -35.83 -27.91
C THR A 561 -9.10 -35.56 -29.15
N GLY A 562 -8.45 -34.40 -29.27
CA GLY A 562 -7.84 -33.92 -30.52
C GLY A 562 -8.87 -33.39 -31.55
N CYS A 563 -10.14 -33.29 -31.17
CA CYS A 563 -11.20 -32.62 -31.94
C CYS A 563 -11.84 -31.51 -31.10
N VAL A 564 -12.00 -30.32 -31.67
CA VAL A 564 -12.55 -29.15 -30.98
C VAL A 564 -13.84 -28.71 -31.66
N LYS A 565 -14.90 -28.52 -30.89
CA LYS A 565 -16.11 -27.86 -31.40
C LYS A 565 -15.85 -26.37 -31.63
N ILE A 566 -16.36 -25.80 -32.71
CA ILE A 566 -16.13 -24.39 -33.06
C ILE A 566 -17.42 -23.59 -32.90
N THR A 567 -17.44 -22.67 -31.94
CA THR A 567 -18.54 -21.73 -31.67
C THR A 567 -18.05 -20.28 -31.81
N PRO A 568 -17.92 -19.73 -33.03
CA PRO A 568 -17.23 -18.46 -33.26
C PRO A 568 -17.79 -17.25 -32.51
N ALA A 569 -19.06 -17.30 -32.10
CA ALA A 569 -19.74 -16.21 -31.41
C ALA A 569 -19.55 -16.16 -29.89
N HIS A 570 -18.90 -17.16 -29.30
CA HIS A 570 -18.86 -17.34 -27.84
C HIS A 570 -17.49 -17.70 -27.27
N ASP A 571 -16.46 -17.83 -28.10
CA ASP A 571 -15.09 -18.07 -27.64
C ASP A 571 -14.08 -17.29 -28.52
N PRO A 572 -13.07 -16.61 -27.93
CA PRO A 572 -12.09 -15.83 -28.69
C PRO A 572 -11.25 -16.67 -29.66
N ASN A 573 -10.89 -17.90 -29.29
CA ASN A 573 -10.09 -18.76 -30.15
C ASN A 573 -10.94 -19.30 -31.30
N ASP A 574 -12.19 -19.70 -31.02
CA ASP A 574 -13.15 -20.12 -32.03
C ASP A 574 -13.51 -18.98 -32.99
N CYS A 575 -13.56 -17.74 -32.50
CA CYS A 575 -13.79 -16.54 -33.31
C CYS A 575 -12.71 -16.39 -34.38
N GLU A 576 -11.44 -16.57 -34.01
CA GLU A 576 -10.32 -16.51 -34.96
C GLU A 576 -10.34 -17.67 -35.96
N VAL A 577 -10.75 -18.88 -35.54
CA VAL A 577 -10.96 -20.02 -36.46
C VAL A 577 -12.10 -19.71 -37.43
N GLY A 578 -13.21 -19.17 -36.92
CA GLY A 578 -14.35 -18.76 -37.73
C GLY A 578 -13.96 -17.76 -38.83
N LYS A 579 -13.10 -16.78 -38.51
CA LYS A 579 -12.55 -15.85 -39.51
C LYS A 579 -11.65 -16.55 -40.53
N ARG A 580 -10.73 -17.42 -40.09
CA ARG A 580 -9.79 -18.12 -40.98
C ARG A 580 -10.49 -19.04 -41.98
N HIS A 581 -11.57 -19.70 -41.55
CA HIS A 581 -12.31 -20.68 -42.36
C HIS A 581 -13.64 -20.15 -42.89
N ASN A 582 -13.92 -18.85 -42.74
CA ASN A 582 -15.15 -18.19 -43.20
C ASN A 582 -16.44 -18.90 -42.72
N LEU A 583 -16.49 -19.20 -41.42
CA LEU A 583 -17.64 -19.84 -40.77
C LEU A 583 -18.70 -18.80 -40.38
N GLU A 584 -19.95 -19.27 -40.20
CA GLU A 584 -21.03 -18.46 -39.68
C GLU A 584 -20.84 -18.17 -38.18
N PHE A 585 -21.26 -16.98 -37.75
CA PHE A 585 -21.18 -16.52 -36.36
C PHE A 585 -22.58 -16.47 -35.74
N ILE A 586 -22.97 -17.56 -35.07
CA ILE A 586 -24.32 -17.73 -34.53
C ILE A 586 -24.33 -17.42 -33.03
N ASN A 587 -24.94 -16.29 -32.65
CA ASN A 587 -25.17 -15.95 -31.25
C ASN A 587 -26.36 -16.75 -30.68
N ILE A 588 -26.16 -17.47 -29.58
CA ILE A 588 -27.20 -18.24 -28.87
C ILE A 588 -27.64 -17.60 -27.56
N PHE A 589 -27.01 -16.53 -27.09
CA PHE A 589 -27.37 -15.87 -25.84
C PHE A 589 -28.11 -14.54 -26.05
N THR A 590 -29.06 -14.26 -25.17
CA THR A 590 -29.62 -12.92 -24.95
C THR A 590 -28.68 -12.09 -24.07
N ASP A 591 -28.92 -10.78 -24.00
CA ASP A 591 -28.10 -9.83 -23.23
C ASP A 591 -28.10 -10.13 -21.72
N ASP A 592 -29.12 -10.81 -21.20
CA ASP A 592 -29.22 -11.28 -19.81
C ASP A 592 -28.73 -12.72 -19.61
N GLY A 593 -28.02 -13.30 -20.59
CA GLY A 593 -27.38 -14.61 -20.46
C GLY A 593 -28.33 -15.81 -20.51
N LYS A 594 -29.49 -15.66 -21.16
CA LYS A 594 -30.42 -16.77 -21.45
C LYS A 594 -30.26 -17.25 -22.87
N ILE A 595 -30.65 -18.50 -23.14
CA ILE A 595 -30.67 -19.04 -24.50
C ILE A 595 -31.74 -18.32 -25.33
N ASN A 596 -31.36 -17.81 -26.51
CA ASN A 596 -32.27 -17.21 -27.47
C ASN A 596 -32.83 -18.28 -28.44
N THR A 597 -33.60 -17.86 -29.45
CA THR A 597 -34.25 -18.76 -30.41
C THR A 597 -33.28 -19.61 -31.25
N ASN A 598 -32.02 -19.17 -31.43
CA ASN A 598 -31.00 -19.93 -32.17
C ASN A 598 -30.53 -21.19 -31.43
N GLY A 599 -30.73 -21.24 -30.10
CA GLY A 599 -30.38 -22.40 -29.29
C GLY A 599 -31.35 -23.58 -29.40
N GLY A 600 -32.48 -23.41 -30.11
CA GLY A 600 -33.53 -24.43 -30.25
C GLY A 600 -34.64 -24.27 -29.21
N SER A 601 -35.84 -24.72 -29.58
CA SER A 601 -37.07 -24.55 -28.77
C SER A 601 -37.01 -25.25 -27.41
N GLU A 602 -36.22 -26.33 -27.30
CA GLU A 602 -36.03 -27.10 -26.06
C GLU A 602 -35.30 -26.30 -24.97
N PHE A 603 -34.36 -25.43 -25.36
CA PHE A 603 -33.49 -24.70 -24.42
C PHE A 603 -33.80 -23.19 -24.34
N THR A 604 -34.62 -22.66 -25.25
CA THR A 604 -34.96 -21.23 -25.31
C THR A 604 -35.49 -20.71 -23.97
N GLY A 605 -34.93 -19.59 -23.51
CA GLY A 605 -35.29 -18.94 -22.25
C GLY A 605 -34.55 -19.46 -21.02
N MET A 606 -33.81 -20.58 -21.13
CA MET A 606 -33.02 -21.11 -20.01
C MET A 606 -31.78 -20.24 -19.74
N PRO A 607 -31.44 -19.94 -18.47
CA PRO A 607 -30.17 -19.30 -18.12
C PRO A 607 -28.98 -20.18 -18.51
N ARG A 608 -27.87 -19.58 -19.00
CA ARG A 608 -26.69 -20.28 -19.55
C ARG A 608 -26.18 -21.48 -18.76
N PHE A 609 -26.01 -21.38 -17.44
CA PHE A 609 -25.51 -22.51 -16.63
C PHE A 609 -26.58 -23.56 -16.31
N ALA A 610 -27.87 -23.19 -16.30
CA ALA A 610 -28.95 -24.17 -16.24
C ALA A 610 -29.09 -24.90 -17.59
N ALA A 611 -28.89 -24.18 -18.70
CA ALA A 611 -28.82 -24.77 -20.04
C ALA A 611 -27.65 -25.75 -20.15
N ARG A 612 -26.50 -25.51 -19.50
CA ARG A 612 -25.39 -26.47 -19.42
C ARG A 612 -25.84 -27.81 -18.85
N GLU A 613 -26.52 -27.80 -17.71
CA GLU A 613 -27.04 -29.02 -17.08
C GLU A 613 -28.08 -29.71 -17.98
N ALA A 614 -29.01 -28.93 -18.55
CA ALA A 614 -30.06 -29.45 -19.43
C ALA A 614 -29.50 -30.09 -20.71
N VAL A 615 -28.52 -29.45 -21.35
CA VAL A 615 -27.87 -29.96 -22.57
C VAL A 615 -27.09 -31.24 -22.26
N VAL A 616 -26.38 -31.31 -21.14
CA VAL A 616 -25.68 -32.55 -20.71
C VAL A 616 -26.68 -33.69 -20.51
N GLU A 617 -27.83 -33.43 -19.89
CA GLU A 617 -28.86 -34.45 -19.71
C GLU A 617 -29.50 -34.88 -21.03
N ALA A 618 -29.76 -33.93 -21.94
CA ALA A 618 -30.25 -34.22 -23.27
C ALA A 618 -29.26 -35.08 -24.09
N LEU A 619 -27.95 -34.83 -23.97
CA LEU A 619 -26.91 -35.65 -24.58
C LEU A 619 -26.86 -37.08 -24.01
N LYS A 620 -27.09 -37.26 -22.71
CA LYS A 620 -27.19 -38.61 -22.11
C LYS A 620 -28.43 -39.35 -22.61
N ASN A 621 -29.57 -38.66 -22.72
CA ASN A 621 -30.81 -39.25 -23.23
C ASN A 621 -30.70 -39.71 -24.69
N GLN A 622 -29.81 -39.10 -25.47
CA GLN A 622 -29.50 -39.51 -26.84
C GLN A 622 -28.28 -40.45 -26.95
N ASP A 623 -27.70 -40.90 -25.83
CA ASP A 623 -26.49 -41.73 -25.79
C ASP A 623 -25.27 -41.13 -26.51
N LEU A 624 -25.15 -39.80 -26.49
CA LEU A 624 -24.04 -39.03 -27.10
C LEU A 624 -23.03 -38.52 -26.07
N TYR A 625 -23.33 -38.63 -24.78
CA TYR A 625 -22.40 -38.24 -23.71
C TYR A 625 -21.27 -39.27 -23.54
N ARG A 626 -20.01 -38.82 -23.42
CA ARG A 626 -18.81 -39.68 -23.31
C ARG A 626 -18.00 -39.44 -22.03
N GLY A 627 -18.59 -38.78 -21.04
CA GLY A 627 -17.96 -38.55 -19.73
C GLY A 627 -17.37 -37.14 -19.56
N ALA A 628 -16.83 -36.88 -18.37
CA ALA A 628 -16.13 -35.63 -18.07
C ALA A 628 -14.92 -35.92 -17.18
N THR A 629 -13.85 -35.16 -17.37
CA THR A 629 -12.61 -35.25 -16.58
C THR A 629 -12.26 -33.88 -15.98
N ASN A 630 -11.45 -33.87 -14.92
CA ASN A 630 -10.95 -32.62 -14.36
C ASN A 630 -10.05 -31.91 -15.36
N ASN A 631 -10.21 -30.59 -15.48
CA ASN A 631 -9.43 -29.77 -16.38
C ASN A 631 -9.11 -28.42 -15.75
N GLU A 632 -7.83 -28.04 -15.80
CA GLU A 632 -7.40 -26.72 -15.38
C GLU A 632 -7.93 -25.66 -16.36
N MET A 633 -8.51 -24.59 -15.82
CA MET A 633 -9.08 -23.50 -16.61
C MET A 633 -8.93 -22.16 -15.91
N ARG A 634 -8.99 -21.09 -16.71
CA ARG A 634 -8.98 -19.72 -16.22
C ARG A 634 -10.32 -19.06 -16.53
N LEU A 635 -11.01 -18.55 -15.52
CA LEU A 635 -12.30 -17.87 -15.68
C LEU A 635 -12.16 -16.37 -15.51
N GLY A 636 -12.81 -15.61 -16.40
CA GLY A 636 -12.99 -14.17 -16.28
C GLY A 636 -14.20 -13.83 -15.42
N LEU A 637 -14.01 -12.98 -14.42
CA LEU A 637 -15.02 -12.44 -13.53
C LEU A 637 -15.14 -10.93 -13.73
N SER A 638 -16.37 -10.43 -13.71
CA SER A 638 -16.60 -8.99 -13.64
C SER A 638 -16.10 -8.43 -12.31
N GLN A 639 -15.25 -7.41 -12.34
CA GLN A 639 -14.81 -6.69 -11.14
C GLN A 639 -15.96 -6.04 -10.34
N ARG A 640 -17.13 -5.84 -10.97
CA ARG A 640 -18.24 -5.08 -10.39
C ARG A 640 -19.32 -5.98 -9.80
N THR A 641 -19.67 -7.04 -10.51
CA THR A 641 -20.76 -7.95 -10.14
C THR A 641 -20.26 -9.30 -9.63
N SER A 642 -19.00 -9.64 -9.90
CA SER A 642 -18.44 -10.99 -9.72
C SER A 642 -19.17 -12.07 -10.53
N ASP A 643 -19.92 -11.68 -11.57
CA ASP A 643 -20.47 -12.62 -12.55
C ASP A 643 -19.39 -13.11 -13.50
N ILE A 644 -19.60 -14.28 -14.11
CA ILE A 644 -18.71 -14.83 -15.13
C ILE A 644 -18.89 -14.06 -16.43
N ILE A 645 -17.80 -13.52 -16.96
CA ILE A 645 -17.80 -12.77 -18.21
C ILE A 645 -18.19 -13.69 -19.36
N GLU A 646 -19.15 -13.22 -20.16
CA GLU A 646 -19.59 -13.91 -21.37
C GLU A 646 -18.90 -13.30 -22.59
N PRO A 647 -18.16 -14.07 -23.39
CA PRO A 647 -17.75 -13.61 -24.71
C PRO A 647 -18.97 -13.55 -25.62
N LEU A 648 -19.32 -12.36 -26.09
CA LEU A 648 -20.53 -12.14 -26.89
C LEU A 648 -20.21 -11.24 -28.08
N ILE A 649 -20.71 -11.59 -29.27
CA ILE A 649 -20.58 -10.71 -30.43
C ILE A 649 -21.49 -9.50 -30.26
N LYS A 650 -20.91 -8.30 -30.30
CA LYS A 650 -21.67 -7.04 -30.29
C LYS A 650 -21.08 -6.04 -31.28
N PRO A 651 -21.94 -5.26 -31.99
CA PRO A 651 -21.49 -4.06 -32.67
C PRO A 651 -21.07 -3.03 -31.61
N GLN A 652 -19.85 -2.51 -31.71
CA GLN A 652 -19.32 -1.50 -30.79
C GLN A 652 -18.46 -0.46 -31.51
N TRP A 653 -18.22 0.65 -30.85
CA TRP A 653 -17.30 1.70 -31.28
C TRP A 653 -15.90 1.48 -30.69
N TYR A 654 -14.88 1.63 -31.53
CA TYR A 654 -13.48 1.42 -31.17
C TYR A 654 -12.63 2.63 -31.54
N VAL A 655 -11.61 2.89 -30.73
CA VAL A 655 -10.47 3.75 -31.09
C VAL A 655 -9.33 2.87 -31.57
N ASN A 656 -8.82 3.13 -32.78
CA ASN A 656 -7.60 2.53 -33.28
C ASN A 656 -6.41 3.03 -32.46
N CYS A 657 -5.80 2.14 -31.68
CA CYS A 657 -4.74 2.50 -30.75
C CYS A 657 -3.34 2.30 -31.31
N SER A 658 -3.18 1.65 -32.47
CA SER A 658 -1.86 1.24 -32.98
C SER A 658 -0.93 2.42 -33.23
N LYS A 659 -1.42 3.50 -33.86
CA LYS A 659 -0.60 4.69 -34.15
C LYS A 659 -0.38 5.56 -32.92
N ILE A 660 -1.47 5.97 -32.26
CA ILE A 660 -1.42 6.87 -31.08
C ILE A 660 -0.72 6.22 -29.88
N GLY A 661 -0.81 4.90 -29.74
CA GLY A 661 -0.11 4.14 -28.69
C GLY A 661 1.40 4.10 -28.93
N LYS A 662 1.84 3.99 -30.20
CA LYS A 662 3.26 4.09 -30.55
C LYS A 662 3.82 5.49 -30.27
N GLU A 663 3.08 6.54 -30.66
CA GLU A 663 3.48 7.93 -30.37
C GLU A 663 3.59 8.17 -28.85
N ALA A 664 2.65 7.64 -28.05
CA ALA A 664 2.71 7.69 -26.58
C ALA A 664 3.88 6.89 -25.97
N LEU A 665 4.31 5.81 -26.64
CA LEU A 665 5.48 5.03 -26.23
C LEU A 665 6.78 5.82 -26.45
N ASP A 666 6.90 6.42 -27.64
CA ASP A 666 8.12 7.08 -28.08
C ASP A 666 8.49 8.28 -27.18
N VAL A 667 7.50 9.06 -26.72
CA VAL A 667 7.71 10.25 -25.87
C VAL A 667 8.26 9.96 -24.47
N ALA A 668 8.18 8.72 -24.00
CA ALA A 668 8.68 8.32 -22.69
C ALA A 668 10.04 7.58 -22.75
N ILE A 669 10.37 6.97 -23.89
CA ILE A 669 11.46 5.99 -23.98
C ILE A 669 12.58 6.42 -24.94
N THR A 670 12.28 7.16 -26.01
CA THR A 670 13.30 7.55 -26.98
C THR A 670 14.00 8.83 -26.53
N ASP A 671 15.33 8.80 -26.42
CA ASP A 671 16.10 9.97 -25.94
C ASP A 671 15.91 11.21 -26.82
N GLU A 672 15.64 11.01 -28.11
CA GLU A 672 15.39 12.06 -29.10
C GLU A 672 14.04 12.78 -28.89
N ASN A 673 13.00 12.08 -28.43
CA ASN A 673 11.65 12.62 -28.24
C ASN A 673 11.19 12.60 -26.78
N LYS A 674 12.11 12.45 -25.83
CA LYS A 674 11.78 12.28 -24.41
C LYS A 674 11.17 13.54 -23.83
N LYS A 675 9.83 13.55 -23.75
CA LYS A 675 9.01 14.63 -23.20
C LYS A 675 8.28 14.23 -21.91
N LEU A 676 8.25 12.93 -21.59
CA LEU A 676 7.55 12.38 -20.45
C LEU A 676 8.52 11.64 -19.52
N GLU A 677 8.50 11.99 -18.23
CA GLU A 677 9.28 11.32 -17.19
C GLU A 677 8.36 10.62 -16.17
N PHE A 678 8.65 9.34 -15.88
CA PHE A 678 7.97 8.58 -14.83
C PHE A 678 8.80 8.55 -13.54
N ILE A 679 8.16 8.83 -12.41
CA ILE A 679 8.74 8.79 -11.07
C ILE A 679 7.88 7.87 -10.20
N PRO A 680 8.41 6.73 -9.71
CA PRO A 680 9.73 6.16 -9.96
C PRO A 680 9.92 5.62 -11.39
N LYS A 681 11.18 5.54 -11.84
CA LYS A 681 11.56 5.12 -13.22
C LYS A 681 11.16 3.68 -13.57
N GLN A 682 10.87 2.82 -12.60
CA GLN A 682 10.50 1.42 -12.82
C GLN A 682 9.22 1.27 -13.67
N TYR A 683 8.29 2.22 -13.58
CA TYR A 683 7.02 2.18 -14.31
C TYR A 683 7.20 2.37 -15.83
N THR A 684 8.36 2.85 -16.29
CA THR A 684 8.70 2.93 -17.72
C THR A 684 8.72 1.54 -18.38
N ALA A 685 9.14 0.49 -17.65
CA ALA A 685 9.14 -0.88 -18.18
C ALA A 685 7.71 -1.43 -18.36
N GLU A 686 6.82 -1.13 -17.40
CA GLU A 686 5.41 -1.49 -17.46
C GLU A 686 4.68 -0.72 -18.58
N TRP A 687 4.98 0.58 -18.73
CA TRP A 687 4.51 1.41 -19.84
C TRP A 687 4.86 0.82 -21.20
N ARG A 688 6.14 0.43 -21.38
CA ARG A 688 6.63 -0.21 -22.61
C ARG A 688 5.85 -1.48 -22.94
N ARG A 689 5.83 -2.42 -22.00
CA ARG A 689 5.19 -3.73 -22.18
C ARG A 689 3.73 -3.59 -22.57
N TRP A 690 3.04 -2.61 -22.01
CA TRP A 690 1.62 -2.41 -22.25
C TRP A 690 1.34 -1.75 -23.61
N LEU A 691 2.05 -0.67 -23.96
CA LEU A 691 1.84 0.04 -25.22
C LEU A 691 2.33 -0.74 -26.45
N GLU A 692 3.37 -1.57 -26.33
CA GLU A 692 3.80 -2.48 -27.41
C GLU A 692 2.72 -3.51 -27.79
N ASN A 693 1.84 -3.84 -26.84
CA ASN A 693 0.77 -4.85 -27.01
C ASN A 693 -0.63 -4.22 -26.96
N ILE A 694 -0.75 -2.90 -27.15
CA ILE A 694 -2.03 -2.21 -27.05
C ILE A 694 -3.00 -2.69 -28.15
N ARG A 695 -4.21 -3.05 -27.74
CA ARG A 695 -5.32 -3.36 -28.63
C ARG A 695 -6.23 -2.16 -28.80
N ASP A 696 -7.03 -2.19 -29.86
CA ASP A 696 -8.04 -1.17 -30.10
C ASP A 696 -9.03 -1.08 -28.95
N TRP A 697 -9.28 0.14 -28.52
CA TRP A 697 -10.02 0.43 -27.30
C TRP A 697 -11.52 0.51 -27.59
N CYS A 698 -12.29 -0.42 -27.02
CA CYS A 698 -13.75 -0.36 -27.04
C CYS A 698 -14.26 0.82 -26.20
N ILE A 699 -14.88 1.81 -26.84
CA ILE A 699 -15.32 3.05 -26.20
C ILE A 699 -16.83 3.16 -26.01
N SER A 700 -17.64 2.25 -26.55
CA SER A 700 -19.09 2.24 -26.31
C SER A 700 -19.47 1.34 -25.13
N ARG A 701 -20.53 1.72 -24.43
CA ARG A 701 -21.09 1.03 -23.26
C ARG A 701 -22.62 1.10 -23.29
N GLN A 702 -23.28 0.00 -22.93
CA GLN A 702 -24.74 -0.12 -22.89
C GLN A 702 -25.30 0.33 -21.51
N LEU A 703 -24.75 1.45 -21.02
CA LEU A 703 -25.13 2.08 -19.76
C LEU A 703 -26.12 3.22 -20.02
N TRP A 704 -26.80 3.65 -18.96
CA TRP A 704 -27.70 4.81 -19.03
C TRP A 704 -27.06 6.08 -18.52
N TRP A 705 -26.01 5.95 -17.70
CA TRP A 705 -25.22 7.05 -17.17
C TRP A 705 -23.87 7.18 -17.90
N GLY A 706 -23.63 8.35 -18.50
CA GLY A 706 -22.44 8.66 -19.28
C GLY A 706 -22.74 9.61 -20.44
N HIS A 707 -21.71 10.00 -21.19
CA HIS A 707 -21.88 10.83 -22.39
C HIS A 707 -22.50 10.00 -23.51
N ARG A 708 -23.65 10.39 -24.03
CA ARG A 708 -24.22 9.73 -25.22
C ARG A 708 -23.30 9.88 -26.42
N ILE A 709 -23.13 8.80 -27.18
CA ILE A 709 -22.30 8.83 -28.38
C ILE A 709 -22.92 9.81 -29.40
N PRO A 710 -22.14 10.75 -29.96
CA PRO A 710 -22.64 11.70 -30.96
C PRO A 710 -22.66 11.05 -32.36
N ALA A 711 -23.41 9.95 -32.46
CA ALA A 711 -23.66 9.22 -33.70
C ALA A 711 -25.17 9.00 -33.85
N TRP A 712 -25.69 9.15 -35.07
CA TRP A 712 -27.10 8.99 -35.41
C TRP A 712 -27.24 7.91 -36.47
N TYR A 713 -28.17 7.00 -36.25
CA TYR A 713 -28.58 5.99 -37.22
C TYR A 713 -29.66 6.58 -38.12
N VAL A 714 -29.45 6.46 -39.43
CA VAL A 714 -30.45 6.81 -40.45
C VAL A 714 -31.30 5.58 -40.73
N THR A 715 -32.61 5.66 -40.56
CA THR A 715 -33.54 4.62 -41.03
C THR A 715 -34.28 5.14 -42.25
N LEU A 716 -34.06 4.52 -43.41
CA LEU A 716 -34.74 4.88 -44.65
C LEU A 716 -36.12 4.21 -44.69
N GLU A 717 -37.12 4.87 -45.30
CA GLU A 717 -38.45 4.27 -45.46
C GLU A 717 -38.43 2.94 -46.24
N GLU A 718 -37.43 2.78 -47.12
CA GLU A 718 -37.23 1.63 -48.01
C GLU A 718 -36.36 0.51 -47.42
N ASP A 719 -35.84 0.67 -46.20
CA ASP A 719 -35.03 -0.35 -45.54
C ASP A 719 -35.86 -1.61 -45.24
N GLN A 720 -35.30 -2.79 -45.54
CA GLN A 720 -35.93 -4.07 -45.23
C GLN A 720 -35.93 -4.35 -43.72
N LEU A 721 -34.81 -4.03 -43.06
CA LEU A 721 -34.66 -4.11 -41.61
C LEU A 721 -34.67 -2.71 -41.02
N LYS A 722 -35.70 -2.39 -40.25
CA LYS A 722 -35.85 -1.08 -39.59
C LYS A 722 -35.16 -1.01 -38.21
N GLU A 723 -34.50 -2.08 -37.81
CA GLU A 723 -33.78 -2.15 -36.54
C GLU A 723 -32.51 -1.30 -36.57
N ILE A 724 -32.23 -0.60 -35.46
CA ILE A 724 -31.02 0.23 -35.34
C ILE A 724 -29.78 -0.65 -35.42
N GLY A 725 -28.84 -0.26 -36.29
CA GLY A 725 -27.59 -0.99 -36.50
C GLY A 725 -27.70 -2.20 -37.43
N ALA A 726 -28.83 -2.41 -38.10
CA ALA A 726 -28.96 -3.44 -39.15
C ALA A 726 -27.97 -3.21 -40.31
N TYR A 727 -27.69 -1.95 -40.65
CA TYR A 727 -26.76 -1.57 -41.71
C TYR A 727 -25.63 -0.68 -41.16
N ASN A 728 -24.38 -1.14 -41.27
CA ASN A 728 -23.23 -0.41 -40.74
C ASN A 728 -22.94 0.93 -41.46
N ASP A 729 -23.35 1.06 -42.71
CA ASP A 729 -23.17 2.29 -43.50
C ASP A 729 -24.24 3.36 -43.21
N HIS A 730 -25.22 3.10 -42.35
CA HIS A 730 -26.31 4.03 -42.01
C HIS A 730 -25.99 4.97 -40.83
N TRP A 731 -24.81 4.85 -40.23
CA TRP A 731 -24.35 5.75 -39.18
C TRP A 731 -23.83 7.08 -39.74
N VAL A 732 -24.19 8.18 -39.07
CA VAL A 732 -23.72 9.55 -39.32
C VAL A 732 -23.21 10.12 -38.00
N VAL A 733 -22.01 10.70 -37.98
CA VAL A 733 -21.37 11.24 -36.78
C VAL A 733 -21.28 12.76 -36.89
N ALA A 734 -21.90 13.47 -35.96
CA ALA A 734 -22.00 14.93 -35.99
C ALA A 734 -21.95 15.55 -34.59
N ARG A 735 -21.87 16.87 -34.49
CA ARG A 735 -21.84 17.55 -33.18
C ARG A 735 -23.24 17.72 -32.57
N THR A 736 -24.24 17.87 -33.43
CA THR A 736 -25.62 18.15 -33.09
C THR A 736 -26.54 17.32 -33.98
N GLU A 737 -27.80 17.15 -33.58
CA GLU A 737 -28.79 16.49 -34.42
C GLU A 737 -29.06 17.28 -35.71
N GLU A 738 -29.04 18.62 -35.66
CA GLU A 738 -29.21 19.43 -36.89
C GLU A 738 -28.09 19.18 -37.90
N ASP A 739 -26.85 19.05 -37.43
CA ASP A 739 -25.71 18.73 -38.30
C ASP A 739 -25.80 17.31 -38.84
N ALA A 740 -26.21 16.33 -38.02
CA ALA A 740 -26.45 14.96 -38.45
C ALA A 740 -27.53 14.89 -39.55
N ARG A 741 -28.60 15.67 -39.41
CA ARG A 741 -29.68 15.76 -40.40
C ARG A 741 -29.22 16.34 -41.73
N LYS A 742 -28.34 17.36 -41.71
CA LYS A 742 -27.75 17.92 -42.94
C LYS A 742 -26.86 16.88 -43.64
N GLU A 743 -26.01 16.18 -42.88
CA GLU A 743 -25.11 15.17 -43.44
C GLU A 743 -25.88 13.95 -43.97
N ALA A 744 -26.91 13.49 -43.26
CA ALA A 744 -27.81 12.43 -43.72
C ALA A 744 -28.57 12.84 -44.99
N ALA A 745 -29.09 14.07 -45.07
CA ALA A 745 -29.76 14.58 -46.27
C ALA A 745 -28.82 14.66 -47.48
N GLN A 746 -27.55 14.98 -47.26
CA GLN A 746 -26.53 14.96 -48.32
C GLN A 746 -26.23 13.53 -48.77
N LYS A 747 -26.01 12.60 -47.82
CA LYS A 747 -25.66 11.21 -48.08
C LYS A 747 -26.79 10.42 -48.75
N TYR A 748 -28.04 10.65 -48.35
CA TYR A 748 -29.24 9.98 -48.85
C TYR A 748 -30.15 10.94 -49.62
N SER A 749 -29.56 11.70 -50.54
CA SER A 749 -30.25 12.71 -51.34
C SER A 749 -31.52 12.15 -52.01
N GLY A 750 -32.66 12.81 -51.76
CA GLY A 750 -33.96 12.45 -52.34
C GLY A 750 -34.73 11.34 -51.61
N LYS A 751 -34.17 10.76 -50.54
CA LYS A 751 -34.83 9.74 -49.72
C LYS A 751 -35.43 10.33 -48.45
N LYS A 752 -36.55 9.77 -47.99
CA LYS A 752 -37.11 10.07 -46.66
C LYS A 752 -36.45 9.18 -45.61
N PHE A 753 -36.13 9.77 -44.47
CA PHE A 753 -35.44 9.08 -43.39
C PHE A 753 -35.83 9.62 -42.02
N GLU A 754 -35.69 8.75 -41.03
CA GLU A 754 -35.73 9.10 -39.60
C GLU A 754 -34.32 9.00 -39.01
N LEU A 755 -34.06 9.81 -37.97
CA LEU A 755 -32.77 9.81 -37.26
C LEU A 755 -32.99 9.41 -35.81
N ILE A 756 -32.18 8.48 -35.34
CA ILE A 756 -32.14 8.09 -33.93
C ILE A 756 -30.69 8.14 -33.47
N GLN A 757 -30.40 8.94 -32.44
CA GLN A 757 -29.07 8.96 -31.84
C GLN A 757 -28.78 7.62 -31.15
N ASP A 758 -27.54 7.14 -31.26
CA ASP A 758 -27.06 5.92 -30.61
C ASP A 758 -27.44 5.92 -29.12
N HIS A 759 -27.96 4.79 -28.65
CA HIS A 759 -28.43 4.65 -27.26
C HIS A 759 -27.26 4.47 -26.29
N ASP A 760 -26.13 4.02 -26.81
CA ASP A 760 -24.89 3.80 -26.08
C ASP A 760 -24.32 5.10 -25.51
N VAL A 761 -23.58 4.93 -24.42
CA VAL A 761 -22.75 5.98 -23.84
C VAL A 761 -21.28 5.65 -24.03
N LEU A 762 -20.45 6.66 -23.93
CA LEU A 762 -19.00 6.51 -23.96
C LEU A 762 -18.47 5.94 -22.65
N ASP A 763 -17.42 5.15 -22.77
CA ASP A 763 -16.57 4.72 -21.67
C ASP A 763 -16.13 5.95 -20.85
N THR A 764 -16.20 5.84 -19.52
CA THR A 764 -15.78 6.90 -18.60
C THR A 764 -14.37 7.35 -18.91
N TRP A 765 -13.46 6.41 -19.19
CA TRP A 765 -12.07 6.69 -19.51
C TRP A 765 -11.89 7.52 -20.79
N PHE A 766 -12.89 7.55 -21.69
CA PHE A 766 -12.89 8.43 -22.85
C PHE A 766 -13.00 9.89 -22.46
N SER A 767 -13.91 10.20 -21.53
CA SER A 767 -14.04 11.55 -20.98
C SER A 767 -12.87 11.92 -20.06
N SER A 768 -12.46 11.02 -19.17
CA SER A 768 -11.37 11.28 -18.22
C SER A 768 -10.01 11.37 -18.94
N GLY A 769 -9.83 10.68 -20.07
CA GLY A 769 -8.66 10.84 -20.95
C GLY A 769 -8.51 12.25 -21.54
N LEU A 770 -9.60 13.02 -21.61
CA LEU A 770 -9.59 14.42 -22.08
C LEU A 770 -9.45 15.43 -20.94
N PHE A 771 -9.32 14.98 -19.69
CA PHE A 771 -9.29 15.85 -18.52
C PHE A 771 -8.27 16.99 -18.62
N PRO A 772 -6.97 16.77 -18.93
CA PRO A 772 -5.98 17.85 -19.00
C PRO A 772 -6.25 18.87 -20.13
N LEU A 773 -7.09 18.53 -21.10
CA LEU A 773 -7.53 19.44 -22.16
C LEU A 773 -8.80 20.19 -21.76
N SER A 774 -9.83 19.42 -21.40
CA SER A 774 -11.20 19.91 -21.18
C SER A 774 -11.32 20.86 -19.98
N VAL A 775 -10.50 20.66 -18.94
CA VAL A 775 -10.49 21.55 -17.77
C VAL A 775 -9.83 22.90 -18.05
N LEU A 776 -8.98 22.97 -19.08
CA LEU A 776 -8.35 24.19 -19.55
C LEU A 776 -9.14 24.84 -20.71
N GLY A 777 -10.36 24.35 -20.97
CA GLY A 777 -11.27 24.94 -21.94
C GLY A 777 -11.06 24.53 -23.39
N TRP A 778 -10.28 23.48 -23.67
CA TRP A 778 -10.35 22.82 -24.97
C TRP A 778 -11.78 22.28 -25.18
N PRO A 779 -12.40 22.45 -26.37
CA PRO A 779 -11.79 22.77 -27.66
C PRO A 779 -11.80 24.26 -28.06
N ASP A 780 -12.22 25.17 -27.17
CA ASP A 780 -12.45 26.60 -27.50
C ASP A 780 -11.17 27.47 -27.47
N GLU A 781 -9.98 26.87 -27.35
CA GLU A 781 -8.66 27.54 -27.31
C GLU A 781 -8.59 28.76 -26.37
N THR A 782 -9.09 28.59 -25.15
CA THR A 782 -9.17 29.65 -24.14
C THR A 782 -7.79 30.19 -23.72
N GLU A 783 -7.78 31.32 -23.01
CA GLU A 783 -6.55 31.86 -22.40
C GLU A 783 -5.90 30.84 -21.44
N ASP A 784 -6.70 30.10 -20.68
CA ASP A 784 -6.22 29.04 -19.78
C ASP A 784 -5.53 27.91 -20.56
N PHE A 785 -6.10 27.48 -21.68
CA PHE A 785 -5.48 26.45 -22.53
C PHE A 785 -4.09 26.87 -22.99
N LYS A 786 -3.95 28.12 -23.43
CA LYS A 786 -2.68 28.67 -23.92
C LYS A 786 -1.64 28.87 -22.82
N ALA A 787 -2.08 29.24 -21.61
CA ALA A 787 -1.19 29.54 -20.50
C ALA A 787 -0.75 28.28 -19.74
N PHE A 788 -1.60 27.25 -19.67
CA PHE A 788 -1.47 26.14 -18.74
C PHE A 788 -1.36 24.75 -19.39
N TYR A 789 -1.53 24.63 -20.71
CA TYR A 789 -1.23 23.40 -21.46
C TYR A 789 0.13 23.52 -22.19
N PRO A 790 1.03 22.52 -22.10
CA PRO A 790 0.92 21.28 -21.33
C PRO A 790 1.05 21.49 -19.81
N THR A 791 0.46 20.59 -19.02
CA THR A 791 0.55 20.67 -17.55
C THR A 791 1.93 20.22 -17.05
N SER A 792 2.27 20.53 -15.79
CA SER A 792 3.62 20.29 -15.28
C SER A 792 3.82 18.86 -14.77
N VAL A 793 2.94 18.42 -13.86
CA VAL A 793 3.03 17.12 -13.19
C VAL A 793 1.63 16.51 -13.12
N LEU A 794 1.52 15.23 -13.44
CA LEU A 794 0.39 14.40 -13.03
C LEU A 794 0.81 13.56 -11.83
N GLU A 795 0.12 13.73 -10.70
CA GLU A 795 0.23 12.83 -9.58
C GLU A 795 -0.94 11.83 -9.59
N THR A 796 -0.67 10.55 -9.36
CA THR A 796 -1.74 9.54 -9.24
C THR A 796 -1.25 8.24 -8.62
N GLY A 797 -2.17 7.35 -8.26
CA GLY A 797 -1.85 5.95 -7.99
C GLY A 797 -1.42 5.19 -9.25
N HIS A 798 -0.55 4.19 -9.08
CA HIS A 798 -0.08 3.33 -10.17
C HIS A 798 -1.16 2.40 -10.74
N ASP A 799 -2.27 2.20 -10.01
CA ASP A 799 -3.39 1.36 -10.41
C ASP A 799 -4.14 1.91 -11.64
N ILE A 800 -4.05 3.22 -11.91
CA ILE A 800 -4.69 3.87 -13.06
C ILE A 800 -3.72 4.30 -14.18
N LEU A 801 -2.49 3.76 -14.17
CA LEU A 801 -1.49 4.01 -15.21
C LEU A 801 -2.03 3.75 -16.63
N PHE A 802 -2.63 2.58 -16.86
CA PHE A 802 -3.12 2.22 -18.20
C PHE A 802 -4.54 2.71 -18.49
N PHE A 803 -5.37 2.82 -17.45
CA PHE A 803 -6.75 3.28 -17.58
C PHE A 803 -6.84 4.77 -17.89
N TRP A 804 -5.94 5.56 -17.32
CA TRP A 804 -6.04 7.02 -17.33
C TRP A 804 -4.80 7.70 -17.89
N VAL A 805 -3.62 7.45 -17.33
CA VAL A 805 -2.37 8.12 -17.77
C VAL A 805 -2.10 7.85 -19.25
N ALA A 806 -2.16 6.59 -19.68
CA ALA A 806 -1.99 6.21 -21.08
C ALA A 806 -3.04 6.85 -22.00
N ARG A 807 -4.31 6.91 -21.57
CA ARG A 807 -5.39 7.53 -22.34
C ARG A 807 -5.19 9.04 -22.48
N MET A 808 -4.78 9.72 -21.41
CA MET A 808 -4.45 11.15 -21.43
C MET A 808 -3.27 11.44 -22.35
N VAL A 809 -2.21 10.64 -22.34
CA VAL A 809 -1.05 10.87 -23.22
C VAL A 809 -1.45 10.72 -24.68
N MET A 810 -2.14 9.63 -25.03
CA MET A 810 -2.61 9.41 -26.40
C MET A 810 -3.56 10.52 -26.88
N MET A 811 -4.56 10.90 -26.07
CA MET A 811 -5.54 11.91 -26.44
C MET A 811 -4.95 13.32 -26.41
N GLY A 812 -4.14 13.64 -25.41
CA GLY A 812 -3.45 14.93 -25.26
C GLY A 812 -2.55 15.23 -26.44
N MET A 813 -1.72 14.27 -26.84
CA MET A 813 -0.89 14.42 -28.04
C MET A 813 -1.72 14.53 -29.30
N LYS A 814 -2.76 13.70 -29.43
CA LYS A 814 -3.57 13.64 -30.65
C LYS A 814 -4.44 14.88 -30.87
N LEU A 815 -5.04 15.41 -29.81
CA LEU A 815 -6.05 16.49 -29.86
C LEU A 815 -5.50 17.84 -29.37
N GLY A 816 -4.60 17.81 -28.39
CA GLY A 816 -3.94 18.99 -27.82
C GLY A 816 -2.59 19.33 -28.47
N GLY A 817 -2.00 18.43 -29.25
CA GLY A 817 -0.79 18.66 -30.05
C GLY A 817 0.54 18.48 -29.32
N ASP A 818 0.54 18.27 -28.01
CA ASP A 818 1.73 17.95 -27.21
C ASP A 818 1.39 16.97 -26.09
N VAL A 819 2.38 16.49 -25.33
CA VAL A 819 2.15 15.68 -24.13
C VAL A 819 1.25 16.42 -23.12
N PRO A 820 0.29 15.76 -22.47
CA PRO A 820 -0.60 16.42 -21.51
C PRO A 820 0.11 16.91 -20.24
N PHE A 821 1.22 16.27 -19.88
CA PHE A 821 2.07 16.58 -18.73
C PHE A 821 3.51 16.16 -19.04
N SER A 822 4.48 16.86 -18.43
CA SER A 822 5.91 16.54 -18.59
C SER A 822 6.42 15.45 -17.64
N LYS A 823 5.76 15.28 -16.48
CA LYS A 823 6.13 14.31 -15.45
C LYS A 823 4.92 13.58 -14.89
N VAL A 824 5.10 12.32 -14.54
CA VAL A 824 4.10 11.51 -13.81
C VAL A 824 4.72 10.98 -12.54
N TYR A 825 4.15 11.35 -11.40
CA TYR A 825 4.54 10.83 -10.09
C TYR A 825 3.52 9.79 -9.62
N PHE A 826 3.98 8.57 -9.38
CA PHE A 826 3.17 7.48 -8.84
C PHE A 826 3.37 7.35 -7.34
N HIS A 827 2.34 7.67 -6.55
CA HIS A 827 2.39 7.47 -5.10
C HIS A 827 2.12 6.00 -4.70
N PRO A 828 2.61 5.55 -3.53
CA PRO A 828 2.32 4.22 -3.00
C PRO A 828 0.85 4.02 -2.60
N MET A 829 0.34 2.78 -2.71
CA MET A 829 -1.05 2.47 -2.39
C MET A 829 -1.28 2.22 -0.90
N ILE A 830 -2.25 2.94 -0.31
CA ILE A 830 -2.57 2.75 1.11
C ILE A 830 -3.35 1.47 1.35
N ARG A 831 -2.96 0.77 2.42
CA ARG A 831 -3.54 -0.45 2.95
C ARG A 831 -3.98 -0.24 4.39
N ASP A 832 -4.88 -1.10 4.84
CA ASP A 832 -5.21 -1.14 6.27
C ASP A 832 -3.98 -1.56 7.09
N ALA A 833 -4.08 -1.44 8.42
CA ALA A 833 -2.99 -1.77 9.34
C ALA A 833 -2.50 -3.23 9.23
N HIS A 834 -3.31 -4.13 8.63
CA HIS A 834 -3.01 -5.55 8.43
C HIS A 834 -2.49 -5.85 7.01
N GLY A 835 -2.31 -4.83 6.16
CA GLY A 835 -1.79 -4.98 4.81
C GLY A 835 -2.83 -5.39 3.76
N ARG A 836 -4.12 -5.34 4.06
CA ARG A 836 -5.17 -5.56 3.04
C ARG A 836 -5.41 -4.28 2.25
N LYS A 837 -5.77 -4.42 0.97
CA LYS A 837 -6.19 -3.28 0.14
C LYS A 837 -7.36 -2.58 0.83
N MET A 838 -7.31 -1.25 0.95
CA MET A 838 -8.50 -0.51 1.37
C MET A 838 -9.51 -0.50 0.23
N SER A 839 -10.73 -0.99 0.48
CA SER A 839 -11.81 -0.92 -0.50
C SER A 839 -13.18 -0.85 0.17
N LYS A 840 -14.09 -0.10 -0.46
CA LYS A 840 -15.47 0.05 0.03
C LYS A 840 -16.19 -1.31 0.17
N SER A 841 -15.80 -2.30 -0.65
CA SER A 841 -16.34 -3.66 -0.62
C SER A 841 -15.89 -4.49 0.58
N LEU A 842 -14.74 -4.18 1.19
CA LEU A 842 -14.21 -4.87 2.38
C LEU A 842 -14.56 -4.16 3.69
N GLY A 843 -15.12 -2.95 3.62
CA GLY A 843 -15.51 -2.17 4.80
C GLY A 843 -14.33 -1.68 5.65
N ASN A 844 -13.10 -1.84 5.17
CA ASN A 844 -11.87 -1.42 5.86
C ASN A 844 -11.40 0.00 5.46
N VAL A 845 -12.30 0.79 4.87
CA VAL A 845 -12.03 2.15 4.44
C VAL A 845 -12.26 3.11 5.60
N ILE A 846 -11.32 4.03 5.81
CA ILE A 846 -11.42 5.10 6.80
C ILE A 846 -11.67 6.42 6.08
N ASP A 847 -12.64 7.19 6.55
CA ASP A 847 -12.89 8.55 6.03
C ASP A 847 -11.86 9.52 6.64
N PRO A 848 -11.21 10.39 5.85
CA PRO A 848 -10.29 11.39 6.40
C PRO A 848 -10.92 12.26 7.49
N LEU A 849 -12.22 12.58 7.40
CA LEU A 849 -12.91 13.40 8.41
C LEU A 849 -13.04 12.71 9.77
N GLU A 850 -13.06 11.37 9.80
CA GLU A 850 -13.08 10.59 11.04
C GLU A 850 -11.74 10.69 11.79
N VAL A 851 -10.64 10.88 11.07
CA VAL A 851 -9.32 11.13 11.66
C VAL A 851 -9.16 12.59 12.05
N ILE A 852 -9.64 13.51 11.21
CA ILE A 852 -9.55 14.96 11.47
C ILE A 852 -10.36 15.34 12.70
N ASN A 853 -11.65 14.98 12.74
CA ASN A 853 -12.59 15.39 13.80
C ASN A 853 -12.70 14.37 14.95
N GLY A 854 -12.18 13.16 14.77
CA GLY A 854 -12.41 12.04 15.66
C GLY A 854 -13.79 11.40 15.47
N VAL A 855 -13.91 10.14 15.88
CA VAL A 855 -15.17 9.38 15.83
C VAL A 855 -15.19 8.28 16.89
N THR A 856 -16.36 8.04 17.50
CA THR A 856 -16.52 6.95 18.47
C THR A 856 -16.61 5.60 17.75
N LEU A 857 -16.32 4.50 18.46
CA LEU A 857 -16.49 3.15 17.91
C LEU A 857 -17.93 2.88 17.46
N GLU A 858 -18.92 3.39 18.19
CA GLU A 858 -20.34 3.30 17.79
C GLU A 858 -20.61 4.05 16.48
N GLY A 859 -20.00 5.23 16.29
CA GLY A 859 -20.08 5.98 15.04
C GLY A 859 -19.50 5.21 13.85
N LEU A 860 -18.34 4.57 14.05
CA LEU A 860 -17.71 3.71 13.04
C LEU A 860 -18.61 2.53 12.65
N HIS A 861 -19.20 1.84 13.63
CA HIS A 861 -20.13 0.73 13.38
C HIS A 861 -21.39 1.16 12.62
N LYS A 862 -22.00 2.28 13.03
CA LYS A 862 -23.21 2.82 12.38
C LYS A 862 -22.94 3.14 10.90
N ARG A 863 -21.74 3.61 10.57
CA ARG A 863 -21.36 3.89 9.18
C ARG A 863 -21.25 2.63 8.34
N LEU A 864 -20.69 1.55 8.89
CA LEU A 864 -20.64 0.26 8.20
C LEU A 864 -22.06 -0.28 7.90
N GLU A 865 -23.01 -0.07 8.81
CA GLU A 865 -24.41 -0.50 8.64
C GLU A 865 -25.16 0.26 7.54
N VAL A 866 -24.81 1.52 7.29
CA VAL A 866 -25.40 2.31 6.19
C VAL A 866 -24.80 1.93 4.83
N GLY A 867 -23.62 1.31 4.82
CA GLY A 867 -22.89 0.92 3.62
C GLY A 867 -23.55 -0.17 2.79
N ASN A 868 -23.03 -0.39 1.57
CA ASN A 868 -23.46 -1.46 0.67
C ASN A 868 -22.61 -2.75 0.85
N LEU A 869 -22.25 -3.07 2.09
CA LEU A 869 -21.40 -4.22 2.42
C LEU A 869 -22.17 -5.54 2.38
N ASP A 870 -21.50 -6.61 1.99
CA ASP A 870 -22.03 -7.96 2.18
C ASP A 870 -22.21 -8.25 3.68
N PRO A 871 -23.30 -8.91 4.11
CA PRO A 871 -23.53 -9.20 5.53
C PRO A 871 -22.39 -9.94 6.23
N ARG A 872 -21.62 -10.79 5.51
CA ARG A 872 -20.46 -11.49 6.07
C ARG A 872 -19.29 -10.54 6.28
N GLU A 873 -18.99 -9.70 5.29
CA GLU A 873 -17.94 -8.69 5.37
C GLU A 873 -18.25 -7.64 6.45
N LEU A 874 -19.53 -7.31 6.67
CA LEU A 874 -19.96 -6.40 7.73
C LEU A 874 -19.53 -6.90 9.13
N VAL A 875 -19.62 -8.20 9.39
CA VAL A 875 -19.19 -8.80 10.67
C VAL A 875 -17.67 -8.71 10.81
N VAL A 876 -16.94 -9.09 9.77
CA VAL A 876 -15.47 -9.03 9.74
C VAL A 876 -14.96 -7.60 9.93
N ALA A 877 -15.59 -6.63 9.27
CA ALA A 877 -15.22 -5.22 9.37
C ALA A 877 -15.45 -4.66 10.78
N LYS A 878 -16.57 -4.99 11.43
CA LYS A 878 -16.86 -4.60 12.82
C LYS A 878 -15.83 -5.19 13.79
N GLU A 879 -15.52 -6.49 13.66
CA GLU A 879 -14.49 -7.13 14.50
C GLU A 879 -13.11 -6.49 14.32
N GLY A 880 -12.76 -6.13 13.07
CA GLY A 880 -11.55 -5.37 12.77
C GLY A 880 -11.51 -4.00 13.43
N GLN A 881 -12.60 -3.22 13.34
CA GLN A 881 -12.68 -1.89 13.97
C GLN A 881 -12.58 -1.95 15.49
N VAL A 882 -13.15 -2.96 16.15
CA VAL A 882 -13.01 -3.15 17.60
C VAL A 882 -11.55 -3.42 17.99
N LYS A 883 -10.83 -4.19 17.18
CA LYS A 883 -9.43 -4.54 17.43
C LYS A 883 -8.50 -3.34 17.21
N ASP A 884 -8.72 -2.61 16.12
CA ASP A 884 -7.83 -1.52 15.70
C ASP A 884 -8.16 -0.20 16.41
N PHE A 885 -9.43 0.04 16.72
CA PHE A 885 -9.94 1.29 17.31
C PHE A 885 -10.88 1.02 18.51
N PRO A 886 -10.39 0.37 19.59
CA PRO A 886 -11.25 -0.04 20.71
C PRO A 886 -11.98 1.12 21.41
N ASN A 887 -11.43 2.34 21.34
CA ASN A 887 -12.02 3.56 21.91
C ASN A 887 -12.52 4.54 20.82
N GLY A 888 -12.61 4.10 19.57
CA GLY A 888 -12.76 4.98 18.41
C GLY A 888 -11.45 5.63 17.98
N ILE A 889 -11.54 6.57 17.03
CA ILE A 889 -10.42 7.35 16.51
C ILE A 889 -10.43 8.73 17.20
N PRO A 890 -9.32 9.15 17.85
CA PRO A 890 -9.25 10.46 18.47
C PRO A 890 -9.12 11.58 17.44
N GLU A 891 -9.57 12.78 17.81
CA GLU A 891 -9.41 14.00 16.99
C GLU A 891 -7.93 14.33 16.78
N CYS A 892 -7.48 14.31 15.52
CA CYS A 892 -6.08 14.57 15.16
C CYS A 892 -5.85 15.91 14.44
N GLY A 893 -6.84 16.43 13.72
CA GLY A 893 -6.66 17.56 12.79
C GLY A 893 -6.15 17.16 11.40
N ALA A 894 -6.34 18.06 10.44
CA ALA A 894 -5.90 17.94 9.06
C ALA A 894 -4.38 17.92 8.92
N ASP A 895 -3.67 18.79 9.64
CA ASP A 895 -2.21 18.89 9.52
C ASP A 895 -1.49 17.63 9.98
N ALA A 896 -1.95 17.04 11.09
CA ALA A 896 -1.37 15.79 11.58
C ALA A 896 -1.59 14.65 10.59
N LEU A 897 -2.77 14.57 9.97
CA LEU A 897 -3.09 13.58 8.93
C LEU A 897 -2.21 13.79 7.70
N ARG A 898 -2.14 15.01 7.17
CA ARG A 898 -1.32 15.35 5.99
C ARG A 898 0.15 15.01 6.21
N PHE A 899 0.72 15.45 7.33
CA PHE A 899 2.12 15.21 7.65
C PHE A 899 2.41 13.70 7.76
N ALA A 900 1.51 12.94 8.41
CA ALA A 900 1.62 11.49 8.48
C ALA A 900 1.66 10.86 7.08
N LEU A 901 0.70 11.20 6.22
CA LEU A 901 0.57 10.63 4.88
C LEU A 901 1.78 10.92 4.00
N VAL A 902 2.25 12.17 4.00
CA VAL A 902 3.46 12.55 3.26
C VAL A 902 4.69 11.83 3.82
N SER A 903 4.84 11.74 5.14
CA SER A 903 5.97 11.02 5.76
C SER A 903 5.97 9.51 5.44
N TYR A 904 4.82 8.91 5.15
CA TYR A 904 4.69 7.49 4.81
C TYR A 904 5.13 7.16 3.39
N THR A 905 5.31 8.15 2.50
CA THR A 905 5.74 7.94 1.11
C THR A 905 7.12 7.29 0.95
N ALA A 906 7.91 7.17 2.02
CA ALA A 906 9.16 6.39 2.05
C ALA A 906 8.94 4.86 1.94
N GLN A 907 7.72 4.36 2.18
CA GLN A 907 7.39 2.95 1.96
C GLN A 907 7.22 2.69 0.46
N SER A 908 7.74 1.56 -0.04
CA SER A 908 7.93 1.28 -1.48
C SER A 908 6.68 1.48 -2.36
N ASP A 909 5.87 0.44 -2.51
CA ASP A 909 4.70 0.36 -3.38
C ASP A 909 3.40 0.44 -2.57
N LYS A 910 3.49 0.21 -1.26
CA LYS A 910 2.36 0.02 -0.35
C LYS A 910 2.61 0.70 0.98
N ILE A 911 1.61 1.44 1.46
CA ILE A 911 1.64 2.08 2.79
C ILE A 911 0.69 1.34 3.72
N ASN A 912 1.22 0.69 4.76
CA ASN A 912 0.39 0.18 5.85
C ASN A 912 0.18 1.33 6.85
N LEU A 913 -1.01 1.95 6.80
CA LEU A 913 -1.30 3.11 7.62
C LEU A 913 -1.63 2.70 9.06
N ASP A 914 -0.93 3.30 10.01
CA ASP A 914 -1.25 3.23 11.43
C ASP A 914 -1.74 4.61 11.91
N ILE A 915 -3.01 4.68 12.32
CA ILE A 915 -3.62 5.90 12.84
C ILE A 915 -2.92 6.39 14.11
N LEU A 916 -2.29 5.52 14.91
CA LEU A 916 -1.52 5.94 16.08
C LEU A 916 -0.33 6.83 15.71
N ARG A 917 0.23 6.68 14.51
CA ARG A 917 1.27 7.58 14.01
C ARG A 917 0.72 8.99 13.75
N VAL A 918 -0.51 9.09 13.24
CA VAL A 918 -1.22 10.38 13.08
C VAL A 918 -1.43 11.06 14.44
N VAL A 919 -1.80 10.28 15.47
CA VAL A 919 -1.91 10.77 16.86
C VAL A 919 -0.56 11.29 17.36
N GLY A 920 0.54 10.62 17.01
CA GLY A 920 1.90 11.10 17.30
C GLY A 920 2.17 12.49 16.72
N TYR A 921 1.81 12.72 15.45
CA TYR A 921 2.00 14.03 14.81
C TYR A 921 1.05 15.11 15.36
N ARG A 922 -0.13 14.76 15.87
CA ARG A 922 -0.96 15.69 16.66
C ARG A 922 -0.24 16.16 17.92
N GLN A 923 0.46 15.28 18.63
CA GLN A 923 1.28 15.68 19.79
C GLN A 923 2.46 16.55 19.37
N TRP A 924 3.02 16.30 18.18
CA TRP A 924 4.06 17.16 17.63
C TRP A 924 3.54 18.55 17.27
N CYS A 925 2.31 18.71 16.76
CA CYS A 925 1.67 20.03 16.61
C CYS A 925 1.64 20.80 17.94
N ASN A 926 1.34 20.11 19.05
CA ASN A 926 1.39 20.71 20.38
C ASN A 926 2.82 21.10 20.81
N LYS A 927 3.86 20.38 20.35
CA LYS A 927 5.26 20.79 20.56
C LYS A 927 5.58 22.09 19.80
N LEU A 928 5.18 22.20 18.53
CA LEU A 928 5.32 23.44 17.73
C LEU A 928 4.61 24.62 18.41
N TRP A 929 3.36 24.40 18.84
CA TRP A 929 2.57 25.38 19.57
C TRP A 929 3.29 25.89 20.82
N ASN A 930 3.84 24.98 21.63
CA ASN A 930 4.58 25.33 22.84
C ASN A 930 5.91 26.05 22.55
N ALA A 931 6.59 25.70 21.45
CA ALA A 931 7.82 26.38 21.04
C ALA A 931 7.56 27.84 20.66
N VAL A 932 6.50 28.11 19.87
CA VAL A 932 6.10 29.47 19.52
C VAL A 932 5.57 30.23 20.73
N ARG A 933 4.76 29.58 21.58
CA ARG A 933 4.28 30.19 22.84
C ARG A 933 5.45 30.60 23.75
N PHE A 934 6.46 29.74 23.89
CA PHE A 934 7.70 30.08 24.61
C PHE A 934 8.38 31.30 24.00
N ALA A 935 8.50 31.34 22.67
CA ALA A 935 9.18 32.43 21.99
C ALA A 935 8.43 33.76 22.12
N MET A 936 7.11 33.78 21.98
CA MET A 936 6.31 35.00 22.16
C MET A 936 6.53 35.62 23.55
N MET A 937 6.65 34.80 24.60
CA MET A 937 6.98 35.27 25.95
C MET A 937 8.40 35.87 26.06
N ARG A 938 9.34 35.47 25.20
CA ARG A 938 10.73 35.95 25.21
C ARG A 938 10.98 37.12 24.30
N LEU A 939 10.24 37.24 23.20
CA LEU A 939 10.31 38.39 22.31
C LEU A 939 9.71 39.62 23.02
N GLY A 940 8.50 39.47 23.59
CA GLY A 940 7.77 40.60 24.19
C GLY A 940 7.11 41.50 23.14
N ASP A 941 6.21 42.37 23.58
CA ASP A 941 5.32 43.14 22.70
C ASP A 941 6.06 44.24 21.90
N ASP A 942 7.15 44.79 22.46
CA ASP A 942 7.94 45.87 21.84
C ASP A 942 9.02 45.36 20.87
N TYR A 943 9.20 44.04 20.76
CA TYR A 943 10.25 43.46 19.94
C TYR A 943 10.04 43.73 18.45
N THR A 944 11.12 44.11 17.77
CA THR A 944 11.14 44.31 16.33
C THR A 944 12.19 43.41 15.70
N PRO A 945 11.81 42.56 14.73
CA PRO A 945 12.76 41.73 14.01
C PRO A 945 13.78 42.58 13.22
N PRO A 946 15.06 42.15 13.17
CA PRO A 946 16.10 42.82 12.40
C PRO A 946 15.97 42.46 10.92
N GLN A 947 16.35 43.39 10.03
CA GLN A 947 16.32 43.14 8.57
C GLN A 947 17.48 42.27 8.09
N ILE A 948 18.66 42.40 8.71
CA ILE A 948 19.86 41.65 8.35
C ILE A 948 20.46 41.08 9.64
N LEU A 949 20.81 39.79 9.59
CA LEU A 949 21.55 39.11 10.64
C LEU A 949 23.02 39.00 10.26
N SER A 950 23.90 39.19 11.24
CA SER A 950 25.35 38.96 11.11
C SER A 950 25.76 37.81 12.03
N PRO A 951 25.72 36.54 11.56
CA PRO A 951 26.01 35.37 12.38
C PRO A 951 27.35 35.47 13.13
N GLU A 952 28.38 36.03 12.50
CA GLU A 952 29.73 36.19 13.08
C GLU A 952 29.76 36.93 14.42
N THR A 953 28.77 37.79 14.68
CA THR A 953 28.67 38.58 15.92
C THR A 953 27.80 37.92 16.99
N MET A 954 27.15 36.81 16.66
CA MET A 954 26.19 36.14 17.54
C MET A 954 26.86 35.15 18.49
N PRO A 955 26.21 34.81 19.61
CA PRO A 955 26.66 33.72 20.48
C PRO A 955 26.73 32.38 19.74
N PHE A 956 27.58 31.46 20.23
CA PHE A 956 27.84 30.16 19.62
C PHE A 956 26.56 29.37 19.28
N SER A 957 25.63 29.25 20.24
CA SER A 957 24.36 28.55 20.05
C SER A 957 23.46 29.18 18.97
N CYS A 958 23.55 30.50 18.78
CA CYS A 958 22.82 31.24 17.75
C CYS A 958 23.46 31.09 16.36
N GLN A 959 24.80 31.04 16.28
CA GLN A 959 25.49 30.70 15.03
C GLN A 959 25.15 29.28 14.58
N TRP A 960 25.17 28.34 15.53
CA TRP A 960 24.89 26.93 15.27
C TRP A 960 23.49 26.72 14.69
N ILE A 961 22.44 27.29 15.32
CA ILE A 961 21.06 27.06 14.86
C ILE A 961 20.83 27.60 13.44
N LEU A 962 21.46 28.74 13.09
CA LEU A 962 21.36 29.31 11.74
C LEU A 962 22.07 28.41 10.71
N SER A 963 23.23 27.85 11.06
CA SER A 963 23.96 26.94 10.18
C SER A 963 23.18 25.66 9.89
N VAL A 964 22.65 25.00 10.94
CA VAL A 964 21.88 23.75 10.75
C VAL A 964 20.51 24.01 10.12
N LEU A 965 19.88 25.16 10.36
CA LEU A 965 18.69 25.60 9.62
C LEU A 965 19.00 25.76 8.14
N ASN A 966 20.14 26.35 7.79
CA ASN A 966 20.54 26.51 6.39
C ASN A 966 20.74 25.16 5.69
N LYS A 967 21.36 24.18 6.37
CA LYS A 967 21.47 22.81 5.86
C LYS A 967 20.11 22.14 5.71
N ALA A 968 19.19 22.33 6.66
CA ALA A 968 17.83 21.81 6.58
C ALA A 968 17.05 22.43 5.41
N ILE A 969 17.22 23.73 5.14
CA ILE A 969 16.63 24.40 3.96
C ILE A 969 17.13 23.73 2.68
N SER A 970 18.45 23.64 2.49
CA SER A 970 19.04 23.04 1.29
C SER A 970 18.53 21.62 1.07
N LYS A 971 18.60 20.76 2.10
CA LYS A 971 18.18 19.36 1.98
C LYS A 971 16.68 19.22 1.71
N THR A 972 15.85 20.07 2.33
CA THR A 972 14.40 20.06 2.08
C THR A 972 14.08 20.44 0.64
N VAL A 973 14.72 21.49 0.12
CA VAL A 973 14.54 21.95 -1.27
C VAL A 973 15.05 20.89 -2.27
N GLU A 974 16.19 20.26 -2.00
CA GLU A 974 16.71 19.15 -2.81
C GLU A 974 15.73 17.99 -2.87
N SER A 975 15.22 17.52 -1.72
CA SER A 975 14.27 16.41 -1.66
C SER A 975 12.92 16.75 -2.31
N LEU A 976 12.41 17.99 -2.18
CA LEU A 976 11.20 18.43 -2.89
C LEU A 976 11.40 18.45 -4.41
N ASN A 977 12.56 18.89 -4.90
CA ASN A 977 12.89 18.84 -6.33
C ASN A 977 13.02 17.40 -6.84
N ALA A 978 13.48 16.48 -6.00
CA ALA A 978 13.62 15.05 -6.30
C ALA A 978 12.33 14.24 -6.14
N PHE A 979 11.21 14.86 -5.72
CA PHE A 979 9.95 14.17 -5.36
C PHE A 979 10.10 13.17 -4.18
N GLU A 980 11.10 13.39 -3.33
CA GLU A 980 11.36 12.63 -2.10
C GLU A 980 10.61 13.28 -0.91
N PHE A 981 9.28 13.29 -0.97
CA PHE A 981 8.46 14.05 -0.01
C PHE A 981 8.62 13.58 1.44
N SER A 982 8.84 12.28 1.67
CA SER A 982 9.13 11.76 3.01
C SER A 982 10.45 12.32 3.55
N ASP A 983 11.49 12.41 2.73
CA ASP A 983 12.80 12.92 3.16
C ASP A 983 12.73 14.42 3.45
N ALA A 984 11.97 15.18 2.65
CA ALA A 984 11.66 16.58 2.94
C ALA A 984 10.93 16.72 4.29
N ALA A 985 9.87 15.94 4.52
CA ALA A 985 9.12 15.97 5.77
C ALA A 985 9.99 15.58 6.98
N ASN A 986 10.78 14.51 6.86
CA ASN A 986 11.67 14.02 7.93
C ASN A 986 12.79 15.02 8.23
N THR A 987 13.34 15.71 7.22
CA THR A 987 14.36 16.75 7.40
C THR A 987 13.81 17.92 8.21
N VAL A 988 12.64 18.44 7.83
CA VAL A 988 11.98 19.56 8.55
C VAL A 988 11.60 19.13 9.97
N TYR A 989 11.06 17.92 10.14
CA TYR A 989 10.74 17.37 11.46
C TYR A 989 11.98 17.26 12.35
N ALA A 990 13.07 16.69 11.82
CA ALA A 990 14.30 16.48 12.57
C ALA A 990 14.91 17.81 13.04
N TRP A 991 14.91 18.83 12.17
CA TRP A 991 15.36 20.17 12.55
C TRP A 991 14.49 20.76 13.66
N TRP A 992 13.16 20.76 13.49
CA TRP A 992 12.24 21.30 14.49
C TRP A 992 12.33 20.60 15.84
N GLN A 993 12.31 19.26 15.82
CA GLN A 993 12.29 18.44 17.04
C GLN A 993 13.65 18.43 17.72
N TYR A 994 14.69 17.97 17.01
CA TYR A 994 15.96 17.61 17.64
C TYR A 994 16.93 18.78 17.74
N GLN A 995 16.94 19.68 16.75
CA GLN A 995 17.90 20.80 16.73
C GLN A 995 17.32 22.06 17.36
N PHE A 996 16.11 22.45 16.97
CA PHE A 996 15.48 23.67 17.47
C PHE A 996 14.89 23.49 18.87
N CYS A 997 13.96 22.55 19.05
CA CYS A 997 13.27 22.41 20.33
C CYS A 997 14.12 21.76 21.44
N ASP A 998 14.78 20.64 21.15
CA ASP A 998 15.44 19.83 22.18
C ASP A 998 16.84 20.37 22.54
N VAL A 999 17.45 21.18 21.67
CA VAL A 999 18.79 21.76 21.86
C VAL A 999 18.74 23.29 21.93
N TYR A 1000 18.41 23.98 20.83
CA TYR A 1000 18.57 25.44 20.77
C TYR A 1000 17.73 26.19 21.81
N ILE A 1001 16.43 25.88 21.91
CA ILE A 1001 15.54 26.50 22.91
C ILE A 1001 16.08 26.29 24.33
N GLU A 1002 16.60 25.09 24.63
CA GLU A 1002 17.16 24.79 25.95
C GLU A 1002 18.49 25.53 26.20
N ALA A 1003 19.34 25.62 25.18
CA ALA A 1003 20.66 26.27 25.26
C ALA A 1003 20.56 27.78 25.51
N ILE A 1004 19.53 28.46 25.01
CA ILE A 1004 19.36 29.92 25.19
C ILE A 1004 18.63 30.30 26.48
N LYS A 1005 17.99 29.36 27.19
CA LYS A 1005 17.26 29.66 28.45
C LYS A 1005 18.09 30.41 29.50
N PRO A 1006 19.39 30.12 29.70
CA PRO A 1006 20.22 30.87 30.63
C PRO A 1006 20.32 32.36 30.34
N TYR A 1007 20.27 32.78 29.07
CA TYR A 1007 20.31 34.20 28.71
C TYR A 1007 19.08 34.96 29.24
N PHE A 1008 17.94 34.27 29.31
CA PHE A 1008 16.66 34.79 29.81
C PHE A 1008 16.41 34.49 31.30
N ALA A 1009 17.38 33.93 32.01
CA ALA A 1009 17.25 33.61 33.44
C ALA A 1009 17.48 34.87 34.30
N GLY A 1010 16.38 35.60 34.59
CA GLY A 1010 16.42 36.87 35.31
C GLY A 1010 16.98 38.03 34.47
N ASP A 1011 16.97 39.24 35.03
CA ASP A 1011 17.41 40.46 34.32
C ASP A 1011 18.92 40.75 34.53
N ASN A 1012 19.77 39.72 34.36
CA ASN A 1012 21.21 39.90 34.52
C ASN A 1012 21.76 40.79 33.38
N PRO A 1013 22.35 41.97 33.67
CA PRO A 1013 22.90 42.85 32.63
C PRO A 1013 24.00 42.20 31.78
N ALA A 1014 24.72 41.21 32.33
CA ALA A 1014 25.81 40.52 31.64
C ALA A 1014 25.38 39.77 30.38
N PHE A 1015 24.11 39.37 30.28
CA PHE A 1015 23.57 38.66 29.11
C PHE A 1015 22.75 39.58 28.18
N ALA A 1016 22.85 40.90 28.29
CA ALA A 1016 22.01 41.82 27.51
C ALA A 1016 22.22 41.69 26.00
N SER A 1017 23.47 41.54 25.56
CA SER A 1017 23.81 41.33 24.14
C SER A 1017 23.36 39.96 23.66
N GLU A 1018 23.64 38.91 24.42
CA GLU A 1018 23.30 37.53 24.14
C GLU A 1018 21.79 37.33 24.05
N ARG A 1019 21.02 37.98 24.94
CA ARG A 1019 19.56 38.01 24.89
C ARG A 1019 19.04 38.59 23.58
N ALA A 1020 19.56 39.74 23.17
CA ALA A 1020 19.12 40.38 21.93
C ALA A 1020 19.40 39.49 20.71
N HIS A 1021 20.62 38.95 20.60
CA HIS A 1021 20.98 38.02 19.52
C HIS A 1021 20.15 36.73 19.57
N ALA A 1022 19.87 36.18 20.75
CA ALA A 1022 19.02 35.01 20.90
C ALA A 1022 17.57 35.29 20.51
N GLN A 1023 17.01 36.46 20.82
CA GLN A 1023 15.69 36.87 20.34
C GLN A 1023 15.65 36.93 18.80
N HIS A 1024 16.69 37.49 18.18
CA HIS A 1024 16.83 37.57 16.73
C HIS A 1024 16.92 36.20 16.05
N ALA A 1025 17.83 35.34 16.51
CA ALA A 1025 17.98 33.99 15.99
C ALA A 1025 16.73 33.12 16.25
N LEU A 1026 16.07 33.29 17.41
CA LEU A 1026 14.81 32.61 17.74
C LEU A 1026 13.69 33.01 16.78
N TRP A 1027 13.49 34.31 16.53
CA TRP A 1027 12.45 34.78 15.60
C TRP A 1027 12.71 34.30 14.17
N VAL A 1028 13.94 34.44 13.67
CA VAL A 1028 14.30 34.00 12.31
C VAL A 1028 14.14 32.50 12.15
N SER A 1029 14.53 31.71 13.16
CA SER A 1029 14.36 30.25 13.13
C SER A 1029 12.89 29.86 13.06
N LEU A 1030 12.02 30.51 13.86
CA LEU A 1030 10.58 30.24 13.83
C LEU A 1030 9.94 30.63 12.52
N GLU A 1031 10.20 31.85 12.04
CA GLU A 1031 9.60 32.37 10.81
C GLU A 1031 10.00 31.49 9.61
N THR A 1032 11.29 31.17 9.48
CA THR A 1032 11.82 30.33 8.40
C THR A 1032 11.37 28.88 8.53
N GLY A 1033 11.39 28.33 9.75
CA GLY A 1033 10.96 26.96 10.05
C GLY A 1033 9.46 26.74 9.80
N LEU A 1034 8.62 27.74 10.06
CA LEU A 1034 7.18 27.70 9.75
C LEU A 1034 6.96 27.75 8.24
N ARG A 1035 7.72 28.58 7.49
CA ARG A 1035 7.66 28.61 6.02
C ARG A 1035 8.11 27.30 5.39
N LEU A 1036 9.16 26.66 5.90
CA LEU A 1036 9.58 25.32 5.45
C LEU A 1036 8.48 24.28 5.62
N LEU A 1037 7.78 24.33 6.76
CA LEU A 1037 6.75 23.35 7.13
C LEU A 1037 5.38 23.63 6.47
N HIS A 1038 5.12 24.85 6.01
CA HIS A 1038 3.82 25.28 5.52
C HIS A 1038 3.20 24.39 4.41
N PRO A 1039 3.95 23.93 3.40
CA PRO A 1039 3.40 23.02 2.39
C PRO A 1039 2.81 21.72 2.98
N LEU A 1040 3.40 21.23 4.08
CA LEU A 1040 3.03 19.98 4.73
C LEU A 1040 1.88 20.16 5.73
N MET A 1041 1.91 21.25 6.50
CA MET A 1041 0.97 21.52 7.62
C MET A 1041 0.42 22.95 7.55
N PRO A 1042 -0.49 23.24 6.61
CA PRO A 1042 -0.88 24.61 6.30
C PRO A 1042 -1.64 25.36 7.41
N PHE A 1043 -2.42 24.68 8.26
CA PHE A 1043 -3.28 25.38 9.22
C PHE A 1043 -2.51 25.89 10.43
N VAL A 1044 -1.79 25.01 11.11
CA VAL A 1044 -0.98 25.32 12.29
C VAL A 1044 0.13 26.29 11.94
N THR A 1045 0.71 26.18 10.75
CA THR A 1045 1.77 27.11 10.32
C THR A 1045 1.22 28.49 10.00
N GLU A 1046 0.04 28.62 9.37
CA GLU A 1046 -0.64 29.91 9.19
C GLU A 1046 -0.98 30.54 10.56
N GLU A 1047 -1.62 29.78 11.44
CA GLU A 1047 -2.02 30.22 12.79
C GLU A 1047 -0.84 30.73 13.62
N LEU A 1048 0.28 29.98 13.61
CA LEU A 1048 1.48 30.33 14.37
C LEU A 1048 2.24 31.48 13.73
N TRP A 1049 2.34 31.50 12.39
CA TRP A 1049 3.04 32.56 11.68
C TRP A 1049 2.35 33.90 11.95
N GLN A 1050 1.04 33.99 11.81
CA GLN A 1050 0.27 35.23 12.02
C GLN A 1050 0.47 35.86 13.41
N ARG A 1051 0.87 35.09 14.42
CA ARG A 1051 1.20 35.60 15.77
C ARG A 1051 2.60 36.20 15.90
N LEU A 1052 3.53 35.86 15.00
CA LEU A 1052 4.90 36.36 15.07
C LEU A 1052 4.94 37.88 14.82
N PRO A 1053 5.78 38.64 15.55
CA PRO A 1053 6.02 40.05 15.30
C PRO A 1053 6.53 40.30 13.88
N SER A 1054 6.21 41.47 13.31
CA SER A 1054 6.65 41.88 11.97
C SER A 1054 7.67 43.02 12.03
N PRO A 1055 8.61 43.15 11.06
CA PRO A 1055 9.55 44.28 10.98
C PRO A 1055 8.84 45.64 10.85
N LYS A 1056 9.39 46.71 11.45
CA LYS A 1056 8.75 48.03 11.58
C LYS A 1056 8.51 48.81 10.27
N ASP A 1057 9.10 48.38 9.14
CA ASP A 1057 9.01 49.08 7.85
C ASP A 1057 8.66 48.15 6.67
N CYS A 1058 8.16 46.94 6.94
CA CYS A 1058 7.77 45.98 5.91
C CYS A 1058 6.28 45.67 6.01
N GLU A 1059 5.55 45.81 4.90
CA GLU A 1059 4.18 45.30 4.81
C GLU A 1059 4.21 43.77 4.82
N ARG A 1060 3.69 43.18 5.90
CA ARG A 1060 3.57 41.74 6.03
C ARG A 1060 2.62 41.21 4.95
N LYS A 1061 3.03 40.16 4.23
CA LYS A 1061 2.11 39.43 3.34
C LYS A 1061 0.88 38.97 4.13
N ALA A 1062 -0.27 38.95 3.46
CA ALA A 1062 -1.54 38.63 4.12
C ALA A 1062 -1.58 37.21 4.71
N SER A 1063 -0.95 36.24 4.04
CA SER A 1063 -0.87 34.83 4.42
C SER A 1063 0.57 34.31 4.23
N ILE A 1064 0.96 33.33 5.05
CA ILE A 1064 2.24 32.61 4.88
C ILE A 1064 2.34 31.91 3.51
N MET A 1065 1.21 31.54 2.90
CA MET A 1065 1.12 30.81 1.64
C MET A 1065 1.65 31.59 0.42
N ILE A 1066 1.72 32.91 0.54
CA ILE A 1066 2.20 33.83 -0.51
C ILE A 1066 3.53 34.49 -0.14
N CYS A 1067 4.19 33.99 0.92
CA CYS A 1067 5.56 34.32 1.23
C CYS A 1067 6.52 33.50 0.37
N ASP A 1068 7.73 34.02 0.17
CA ASP A 1068 8.78 33.29 -0.54
C ASP A 1068 9.21 32.05 0.25
N TYR A 1069 9.35 30.92 -0.45
CA TYR A 1069 9.85 29.68 0.17
C TYR A 1069 11.32 29.87 0.58
N PRO A 1070 11.76 29.37 1.74
CA PRO A 1070 13.13 29.56 2.19
C PRO A 1070 14.18 29.03 1.19
N SER A 1071 15.22 29.82 0.96
CA SER A 1071 16.38 29.48 0.14
C SER A 1071 17.65 29.53 0.96
N ALA A 1072 18.65 28.72 0.61
CA ALA A 1072 19.92 28.69 1.32
C ALA A 1072 20.65 30.05 1.29
N ILE A 1073 21.15 30.47 2.44
CA ILE A 1073 21.88 31.73 2.63
C ILE A 1073 23.36 31.41 2.80
N LYS A 1074 24.20 31.87 1.87
CA LYS A 1074 25.63 31.51 1.80
C LYS A 1074 26.40 31.79 3.10
N ASN A 1075 26.10 32.89 3.78
CA ASN A 1075 26.84 33.35 4.96
C ASN A 1075 26.36 32.71 6.28
N TRP A 1076 25.38 31.79 6.25
CA TRP A 1076 24.89 31.11 7.46
C TRP A 1076 25.58 29.78 7.71
N THR A 1077 26.14 29.14 6.68
CA THR A 1077 26.82 27.86 6.82
C THR A 1077 28.17 28.03 7.54
N ASN A 1078 28.34 27.29 8.64
CA ASN A 1078 29.55 27.26 9.44
C ASN A 1078 29.82 25.83 9.95
N GLU A 1079 30.58 25.06 9.17
CA GLU A 1079 30.91 23.67 9.47
C GLU A 1079 31.74 23.50 10.75
N LYS A 1080 32.56 24.50 11.09
CA LYS A 1080 33.35 24.49 12.33
C LYS A 1080 32.44 24.52 13.55
N VAL A 1081 31.47 25.44 13.58
CA VAL A 1081 30.51 25.57 14.68
C VAL A 1081 29.65 24.30 14.82
N GLU A 1082 29.27 23.68 13.70
CA GLU A 1082 28.53 22.41 13.72
C GLU A 1082 29.36 21.27 14.32
N SER A 1083 30.61 21.09 13.90
CA SER A 1083 31.53 20.07 14.43
C SER A 1083 31.82 20.25 15.92
N GLU A 1084 31.99 21.49 16.37
CA GLU A 1084 32.15 21.81 17.79
C GLU A 1084 30.87 21.49 18.58
N MET A 1085 29.69 21.81 18.04
CA MET A 1085 28.42 21.47 18.68
C MET A 1085 28.18 19.96 18.71
N ASP A 1086 28.59 19.20 17.70
CA ASP A 1086 28.52 17.73 17.72
C ASP A 1086 29.31 17.16 18.90
N THR A 1087 30.48 17.73 19.20
CA THR A 1087 31.29 17.36 20.37
C THR A 1087 30.59 17.71 21.68
N VAL A 1088 29.95 18.88 21.75
CA VAL A 1088 29.13 19.32 22.89
C VAL A 1088 27.96 18.34 23.12
N LEU A 1089 27.20 18.02 22.08
CA LEU A 1089 26.04 17.14 22.15
C LEU A 1089 26.42 15.69 22.48
N ALA A 1090 27.54 15.20 21.94
CA ALA A 1090 28.09 13.89 22.30
C ALA A 1090 28.44 13.84 23.79
N SER A 1091 29.08 14.89 24.32
CA SER A 1091 29.41 15.01 25.75
C SER A 1091 28.14 15.03 26.61
N VAL A 1092 27.14 15.83 26.23
CA VAL A 1092 25.83 15.90 26.91
C VAL A 1092 25.13 14.54 26.91
N LYS A 1093 25.17 13.80 25.79
CA LYS A 1093 24.58 12.47 25.68
C LYS A 1093 25.22 11.50 26.67
N CYS A 1094 26.56 11.44 26.73
CA CYS A 1094 27.30 10.60 27.67
C CYS A 1094 27.00 10.99 29.13
N LEU A 1095 26.99 12.28 29.45
CA LEU A 1095 26.66 12.78 30.80
C LEU A 1095 25.21 12.46 31.22
N ARG A 1096 24.25 12.60 30.30
CA ARG A 1096 22.84 12.22 30.55
C ARG A 1096 22.68 10.71 30.71
N ALA A 1097 23.43 9.90 29.97
CA ALA A 1097 23.44 8.45 30.12
C ALA A 1097 23.97 8.03 31.50
N LEU A 1098 25.14 8.56 31.90
CA LEU A 1098 25.71 8.36 33.25
C LEU A 1098 24.69 8.72 34.34
N ARG A 1099 24.04 9.88 34.18
CA ARG A 1099 23.02 10.35 35.12
C ARG A 1099 21.81 9.41 35.20
N ALA A 1100 21.34 8.89 34.07
CA ALA A 1100 20.19 7.98 34.01
C ALA A 1100 20.47 6.66 34.73
N GLU A 1101 21.70 6.16 34.63
CA GLU A 1101 22.15 4.95 35.33
C GLU A 1101 22.29 5.16 36.85
N LEU A 1102 22.73 6.34 37.27
CA LEU A 1102 23.06 6.63 38.67
C LEU A 1102 21.86 7.09 39.51
N LEU A 1103 20.85 7.72 38.90
CA LEU A 1103 19.75 8.38 39.61
C LEU A 1103 18.36 7.81 39.22
N GLU A 1104 18.08 6.55 39.56
CA GLU A 1104 16.74 5.96 39.35
C GLU A 1104 15.64 6.65 40.19
N LYS A 1105 15.98 7.28 41.32
CA LYS A 1105 15.02 7.83 42.31
C LYS A 1105 15.07 9.35 42.54
N GLN A 1106 16.05 10.09 42.00
CA GLN A 1106 16.19 11.55 42.17
C GLN A 1106 16.57 12.25 40.85
N LYS A 1107 15.61 12.34 39.91
CA LYS A 1107 15.86 12.79 38.53
C LYS A 1107 16.32 14.25 38.34
N ASN A 1108 16.19 15.12 39.35
CA ASN A 1108 16.41 16.58 39.19
C ASN A 1108 17.64 17.15 39.90
N GLU A 1109 18.43 16.34 40.62
CA GLU A 1109 19.61 16.82 41.36
C GLU A 1109 20.74 17.23 40.40
N ARG A 1110 21.38 18.40 40.60
CA ARG A 1110 22.50 18.84 39.75
C ARG A 1110 23.82 18.33 40.37
N LEU A 1111 24.59 17.57 39.60
CA LEU A 1111 25.87 17.00 40.04
C LEU A 1111 27.06 17.69 39.36
N PRO A 1112 28.23 17.79 40.01
CA PRO A 1112 29.47 18.18 39.38
C PRO A 1112 29.93 17.15 38.34
N ALA A 1113 30.52 17.62 37.24
CA ALA A 1113 31.14 16.77 36.22
C ALA A 1113 32.56 17.25 35.89
N PHE A 1114 33.36 16.34 35.33
CA PHE A 1114 34.69 16.63 34.81
C PHE A 1114 34.79 16.17 33.36
N ALA A 1115 35.53 16.91 32.54
CA ALA A 1115 35.86 16.54 31.16
C ALA A 1115 37.37 16.38 31.03
N LEU A 1116 37.84 15.15 30.82
CA LEU A 1116 39.25 14.84 30.58
C LEU A 1116 39.54 14.83 29.08
N CYS A 1117 40.33 15.81 28.63
CA CYS A 1117 40.70 16.00 27.22
C CYS A 1117 42.10 15.45 26.97
N GLU A 1118 42.28 14.76 25.85
CA GLU A 1118 43.58 14.18 25.43
C GLU A 1118 44.50 15.21 24.75
N ASN A 1119 43.94 16.29 24.19
CA ASN A 1119 44.69 17.33 23.48
C ASN A 1119 44.15 18.74 23.82
N ASN A 1120 44.99 19.76 23.53
CA ASN A 1120 44.67 21.17 23.80
C ASN A 1120 43.47 21.67 22.99
N LEU A 1121 43.32 21.23 21.74
CA LEU A 1121 42.22 21.64 20.87
C LEU A 1121 40.85 21.26 21.47
N THR A 1122 40.69 20.01 21.89
CA THR A 1122 39.46 19.53 22.55
C THR A 1122 39.24 20.23 23.89
N SER A 1123 40.31 20.47 24.66
CA SER A 1123 40.23 21.24 25.91
C SER A 1123 39.71 22.66 25.69
N GLU A 1124 40.20 23.35 24.66
CA GLU A 1124 39.73 24.68 24.28
C GLU A 1124 38.26 24.68 23.83
N ILE A 1125 37.84 23.69 23.02
CA ILE A 1125 36.44 23.56 22.57
C ILE A 1125 35.50 23.35 23.77
N VAL A 1126 35.82 22.40 24.64
CA VAL A 1126 34.98 22.07 25.81
C VAL A 1126 34.94 23.23 26.82
N LYS A 1127 36.06 23.93 27.02
CA LYS A 1127 36.11 25.14 27.86
C LYS A 1127 35.29 26.28 27.27
N SER A 1128 35.39 26.51 25.96
CA SER A 1128 34.68 27.59 25.28
C SER A 1128 33.15 27.41 25.32
N HIS A 1129 32.69 26.16 25.36
CA HIS A 1129 31.26 25.80 25.33
C HIS A 1129 30.78 25.13 26.63
N GLU A 1130 31.41 25.47 27.76
CA GLU A 1130 31.08 24.91 29.09
C GLU A 1130 29.62 25.22 29.46
N LEU A 1131 29.13 26.42 29.11
CA LEU A 1131 27.78 26.88 29.44
C LEU A 1131 26.72 25.97 28.79
N GLU A 1132 26.90 25.64 27.51
CA GLU A 1132 26.03 24.76 26.73
C GLU A 1132 26.01 23.35 27.32
N ILE A 1133 27.18 22.77 27.60
CA ILE A 1133 27.30 21.42 28.18
C ILE A 1133 26.62 21.39 29.55
N ARG A 1134 26.93 22.35 30.43
CA ARG A 1134 26.35 22.42 31.78
C ARG A 1134 24.83 22.56 31.74
N THR A 1135 24.31 23.39 30.83
CA THR A 1135 22.88 23.64 30.69
C THR A 1135 22.16 22.41 30.15
N LEU A 1136 22.62 21.86 29.02
CA LEU A 1136 21.96 20.74 28.36
C LEU A 1136 22.09 19.44 29.16
N ALA A 1137 23.20 19.19 29.85
CA ALA A 1137 23.35 18.02 30.73
C ALA A 1137 22.74 18.21 32.13
N ASN A 1138 22.21 19.40 32.45
CA ASN A 1138 21.68 19.77 33.78
C ASN A 1138 22.68 19.50 34.92
N LEU A 1139 23.89 20.05 34.78
CA LEU A 1139 25.00 19.89 35.73
C LEU A 1139 25.09 21.06 36.72
N LEU A 1140 25.76 20.82 37.84
CA LEU A 1140 26.09 21.88 38.82
C LEU A 1140 27.31 22.69 38.35
N SER A 1141 28.35 22.01 37.90
CA SER A 1141 29.60 22.57 37.40
C SER A 1141 30.26 21.58 36.43
N LEU A 1142 31.10 22.09 35.52
CA LEU A 1142 31.93 21.27 34.63
C LEU A 1142 33.38 21.75 34.75
N GLU A 1143 34.29 20.86 35.15
CA GLU A 1143 35.72 21.16 35.21
C GLU A 1143 36.46 20.47 34.08
N VAL A 1144 37.24 21.21 33.29
CA VAL A 1144 37.94 20.70 32.11
C VAL A 1144 39.42 20.44 32.44
N LEU A 1145 39.82 19.18 32.34
CA LEU A 1145 41.15 18.68 32.68
C LEU A 1145 41.90 18.23 31.42
N LEU A 1146 43.21 18.48 31.36
CA LEU A 1146 44.09 18.00 30.30
C LEU A 1146 44.88 16.77 30.77
N LYS A 1147 44.91 15.73 29.94
CA LYS A 1147 45.68 14.52 30.22
C LYS A 1147 47.19 14.82 30.19
N GLY A 1148 47.89 14.40 31.23
CA GLY A 1148 49.32 14.68 31.43
C GLY A 1148 49.59 15.75 32.48
N GLU A 1149 48.64 16.68 32.70
CA GLU A 1149 48.71 17.71 33.75
C GLU A 1149 47.89 17.34 34.99
N HIS A 1150 46.79 16.60 34.80
CA HIS A 1150 45.88 16.21 35.88
C HIS A 1150 45.66 14.69 35.92
N ALA A 1151 45.52 14.13 37.13
CA ALA A 1151 45.13 12.74 37.33
C ALA A 1151 43.65 12.52 36.99
N ALA A 1152 43.26 11.27 36.69
CA ALA A 1152 41.88 10.93 36.39
C ALA A 1152 40.95 11.31 37.57
N PRO A 1153 39.88 12.10 37.33
CA PRO A 1153 39.02 12.57 38.40
C PRO A 1153 38.14 11.44 38.97
N PRO A 1154 37.78 11.49 40.27
CA PRO A 1154 36.93 10.48 40.90
C PRO A 1154 35.46 10.61 40.44
N GLY A 1155 34.87 9.51 39.99
CA GLY A 1155 33.47 9.48 39.55
C GLY A 1155 33.20 8.42 38.49
N SER A 1156 31.94 8.34 38.03
CA SER A 1156 31.56 7.44 36.94
C SER A 1156 31.98 8.04 35.62
N VAL A 1157 32.67 7.26 34.79
CA VAL A 1157 33.22 7.72 33.51
C VAL A 1157 32.44 7.14 32.35
N GLU A 1158 32.33 7.92 31.29
CA GLU A 1158 31.92 7.47 29.96
C GLU A 1158 32.87 8.09 28.92
N THR A 1159 33.22 7.33 27.89
CA THR A 1159 34.04 7.88 26.81
C THR A 1159 33.15 8.50 25.73
N VAL A 1160 33.43 9.75 25.36
CA VAL A 1160 32.72 10.48 24.30
C VAL A 1160 33.32 10.14 22.95
N ASN A 1161 34.64 10.23 22.83
CA ASN A 1161 35.43 9.85 21.66
C ASN A 1161 36.89 9.62 22.07
N GLU A 1162 37.76 9.31 21.10
CA GLU A 1162 39.20 9.07 21.33
C GLU A 1162 39.91 10.20 22.09
N ASN A 1163 39.42 11.44 21.98
CA ASN A 1163 40.05 12.64 22.53
C ASN A 1163 39.37 13.21 23.79
N LEU A 1164 38.24 12.63 24.23
CA LEU A 1164 37.41 13.19 25.31
C LEU A 1164 36.72 12.11 26.14
N LYS A 1165 36.93 12.16 27.46
CA LYS A 1165 36.21 11.36 28.46
C LYS A 1165 35.48 12.28 29.42
N VAL A 1166 34.25 11.92 29.81
CA VAL A 1166 33.44 12.68 30.76
C VAL A 1166 33.18 11.89 32.03
N TYR A 1167 33.23 12.57 33.16
CA TYR A 1167 33.08 11.98 34.49
C TYR A 1167 31.95 12.69 35.23
N LEU A 1168 31.11 11.93 35.93
CA LEU A 1168 30.11 12.45 36.85
C LEU A 1168 30.54 12.14 38.28
N LYS A 1169 30.64 13.15 39.14
CA LYS A 1169 31.08 12.98 40.53
C LYS A 1169 29.98 12.28 41.33
N VAL A 1170 30.31 11.12 41.92
CA VAL A 1170 29.41 10.34 42.79
C VAL A 1170 30.14 10.00 44.07
N ASP A 1171 29.50 10.17 45.23
CA ASP A 1171 30.10 9.89 46.56
C ASP A 1171 30.14 8.38 46.92
N ARG A 1172 30.02 7.48 45.94
CA ARG A 1172 30.11 6.02 46.15
C ARG A 1172 31.25 5.42 45.33
N ALA A 1173 32.00 4.51 45.94
CA ALA A 1173 33.04 3.74 45.29
C ALA A 1173 32.44 2.91 44.14
N ILE A 1174 32.92 3.15 42.92
CA ILE A 1174 32.54 2.41 41.72
C ILE A 1174 33.43 1.16 41.66
N SER A 1175 32.82 0.00 41.47
CA SER A 1175 33.56 -1.25 41.27
C SER A 1175 34.10 -1.30 39.84
N THR A 1176 35.42 -1.44 39.69
CA THR A 1176 36.13 -1.66 38.41
C THR A 1176 35.61 -2.89 37.65
N GLU A 1177 35.00 -3.86 38.35
CA GLU A 1177 34.41 -5.05 37.74
C GLU A 1177 33.12 -4.73 36.99
N ALA A 1178 32.29 -3.81 37.51
CA ALA A 1178 31.06 -3.38 36.85
C ALA A 1178 31.34 -2.57 35.57
N GLU A 1179 32.43 -1.82 35.55
CA GLU A 1179 32.86 -1.03 34.38
C GLU A 1179 33.42 -1.92 33.26
N GLN A 1180 34.21 -2.93 33.62
CA GLN A 1180 34.72 -3.94 32.68
C GLN A 1180 33.61 -4.83 32.11
N GLU A 1181 32.53 -5.07 32.87
CA GLU A 1181 31.35 -5.79 32.39
C GLU A 1181 30.49 -4.95 31.44
N LYS A 1182 30.35 -3.64 31.68
CA LYS A 1182 29.69 -2.71 30.74
C LYS A 1182 30.40 -2.62 29.40
N ILE A 1183 31.72 -2.46 29.40
CA ILE A 1183 32.49 -2.39 28.15
C ILE A 1183 32.38 -3.70 27.38
N ARG A 1184 32.41 -4.86 28.07
CA ARG A 1184 32.14 -6.16 27.42
C ARG A 1184 30.74 -6.23 26.82
N ASN A 1185 29.71 -5.78 27.54
CA ASN A 1185 28.35 -5.73 27.01
C ASN A 1185 28.23 -4.81 25.78
N LYS A 1186 28.97 -3.69 25.76
CA LYS A 1186 29.00 -2.76 24.62
C LYS A 1186 29.73 -3.33 23.41
N ILE A 1187 30.86 -4.01 23.64
CA ILE A 1187 31.58 -4.77 22.60
C ILE A 1187 30.66 -5.85 22.02
N ASP A 1188 29.95 -6.62 22.85
CA ASP A 1188 28.99 -7.64 22.41
C ASP A 1188 27.83 -7.03 21.60
N GLU A 1189 27.31 -5.87 22.01
CA GLU A 1189 26.27 -5.16 21.27
C GLU A 1189 26.77 -4.69 19.90
N LEU A 1190 27.94 -4.03 19.86
CA LEU A 1190 28.56 -3.55 18.62
C LEU A 1190 28.96 -4.70 17.70
N GLN A 1191 29.42 -5.84 18.24
CA GLN A 1191 29.72 -7.05 17.49
C GLN A 1191 28.45 -7.62 16.84
N LYS A 1192 27.34 -7.71 17.59
CA LYS A 1192 26.04 -8.16 17.04
C LYS A 1192 25.53 -7.20 15.96
N GLN A 1193 25.69 -5.89 16.14
CA GLN A 1193 25.30 -4.89 15.15
C GLN A 1193 26.17 -4.99 13.88
N LYS A 1194 27.49 -5.14 14.03
CA LYS A 1194 28.45 -5.37 12.94
C LYS A 1194 28.10 -6.62 12.16
N GLU A 1195 27.92 -7.76 12.82
CA GLU A 1195 27.59 -9.04 12.19
C GLU A 1195 26.25 -8.97 11.45
N LYS A 1196 25.24 -8.34 12.05
CA LYS A 1196 23.93 -8.15 11.42
C LYS A 1196 24.02 -7.30 10.16
N LEU A 1197 24.78 -6.21 10.20
CA LEU A 1197 24.94 -5.29 9.08
C LEU A 1197 25.78 -5.94 7.96
N GLN A 1198 26.89 -6.60 8.30
CA GLN A 1198 27.72 -7.34 7.35
C GLN A 1198 26.94 -8.47 6.68
N LYS A 1199 26.15 -9.23 7.44
CA LYS A 1199 25.29 -10.29 6.90
C LYS A 1199 24.22 -9.75 5.95
N MET A 1200 23.68 -8.57 6.22
CA MET A 1200 22.72 -7.90 5.33
C MET A 1200 23.39 -7.46 4.03
N MET A 1201 24.62 -6.94 4.11
CA MET A 1201 25.44 -6.53 2.96
C MET A 1201 25.97 -7.72 2.14
N SER A 1202 26.12 -8.90 2.75
CA SER A 1202 26.64 -10.11 2.08
C SER A 1202 25.56 -10.99 1.44
N VAL A 1203 24.28 -10.60 1.48
CA VAL A 1203 23.19 -11.37 0.83
C VAL A 1203 23.35 -11.30 -0.70
N SER A 1204 23.24 -12.45 -1.36
CA SER A 1204 23.23 -12.53 -2.83
C SER A 1204 22.15 -11.60 -3.42
N GLY A 1205 22.57 -10.71 -4.32
CA GLY A 1205 21.72 -9.67 -4.93
C GLY A 1205 21.66 -8.33 -4.19
N TYR A 1206 22.38 -8.15 -3.07
CA TYR A 1206 22.49 -6.85 -2.38
C TYR A 1206 23.00 -5.74 -3.32
N GLU A 1207 23.98 -6.06 -4.18
CA GLU A 1207 24.53 -5.09 -5.15
C GLU A 1207 23.61 -4.73 -6.30
N GLU A 1208 22.56 -5.50 -6.55
CA GLU A 1208 21.60 -5.22 -7.62
C GLU A 1208 20.28 -4.66 -7.09
N LYS A 1209 19.84 -5.13 -5.92
CA LYS A 1209 18.50 -4.86 -5.37
C LYS A 1209 18.45 -3.71 -4.36
N VAL A 1210 19.58 -3.35 -3.76
CA VAL A 1210 19.62 -2.28 -2.75
C VAL A 1210 19.98 -0.94 -3.41
N PRO A 1211 19.18 0.13 -3.20
CA PRO A 1211 19.47 1.47 -3.68
C PRO A 1211 20.86 1.99 -3.29
N ALA A 1212 21.49 2.81 -4.15
CA ALA A 1212 22.86 3.30 -3.95
C ALA A 1212 23.04 4.14 -2.68
N ASN A 1213 22.07 5.00 -2.35
CA ASN A 1213 22.06 5.78 -1.10
C ASN A 1213 22.04 4.87 0.14
N ILE A 1214 21.27 3.77 0.12
CA ILE A 1214 21.23 2.81 1.22
C ILE A 1214 22.55 2.05 1.35
N LYS A 1215 23.25 1.78 0.25
CA LYS A 1215 24.58 1.17 0.27
C LYS A 1215 25.62 2.08 0.90
N GLU A 1216 25.61 3.35 0.52
CA GLU A 1216 26.51 4.38 1.07
C GLU A 1216 26.25 4.60 2.56
N ASP A 1217 24.98 4.64 2.97
CA ASP A 1217 24.57 4.69 4.38
C ASP A 1217 25.05 3.46 5.16
N ASN A 1218 24.89 2.26 4.61
CA ASN A 1218 25.31 1.03 5.26
C ASN A 1218 26.84 0.94 5.36
N ALA A 1219 27.57 1.39 4.34
CA ALA A 1219 29.03 1.50 4.38
C ALA A 1219 29.50 2.50 5.44
N THR A 1220 28.87 3.67 5.51
CA THR A 1220 29.17 4.70 6.51
C THR A 1220 28.86 4.23 7.93
N LYS A 1221 27.72 3.56 8.12
CA LYS A 1221 27.35 2.93 9.41
C LYS A 1221 28.34 1.84 9.80
N LEU A 1222 28.76 1.00 8.86
CA LEU A 1222 29.74 -0.06 9.13
C LEU A 1222 31.09 0.54 9.54
N ALA A 1223 31.56 1.58 8.83
CA ALA A 1223 32.80 2.27 9.18
C ALA A 1223 32.75 2.87 10.59
N LYS A 1224 31.63 3.49 10.97
CA LYS A 1224 31.42 4.03 12.31
C LYS A 1224 31.38 2.95 13.39
N ILE A 1225 30.66 1.85 13.15
CA ILE A 1225 30.60 0.70 14.08
C ILE A 1225 32.00 0.09 14.25
N LEU A 1226 32.78 -0.03 13.18
CA LEU A 1226 34.15 -0.56 13.25
C LEU A 1226 35.09 0.33 14.06
N GLN A 1227 35.00 1.66 13.90
CA GLN A 1227 35.76 2.61 14.72
C GLN A 1227 35.36 2.52 16.20
N GLU A 1228 34.06 2.53 16.51
CA GLU A 1228 33.57 2.40 17.90
C GLU A 1228 33.97 1.04 18.51
N PHE A 1229 33.91 -0.03 17.73
CA PHE A 1229 34.27 -1.38 18.17
C PHE A 1229 35.77 -1.49 18.52
N ASP A 1230 36.66 -1.03 17.63
CA ASP A 1230 38.11 -1.03 17.85
C ASP A 1230 38.49 -0.15 19.06
N PHE A 1231 37.79 0.97 19.24
CA PHE A 1231 37.95 1.82 20.41
C PHE A 1231 37.62 1.08 21.72
N PHE A 1232 36.44 0.45 21.82
CA PHE A 1232 36.03 -0.26 23.04
C PHE A 1232 36.87 -1.51 23.31
N GLU A 1233 37.35 -2.23 22.29
CA GLU A 1233 38.28 -3.36 22.48
C GLU A 1233 39.61 -2.91 23.10
N LYS A 1234 40.19 -1.80 22.60
CA LYS A 1234 41.42 -1.22 23.16
C LYS A 1234 41.22 -0.78 24.61
N GLU A 1235 40.07 -0.21 24.95
CA GLU A 1235 39.76 0.22 26.32
C GLU A 1235 39.54 -0.98 27.27
N ASN A 1236 38.88 -2.05 26.81
CA ASN A 1236 38.72 -3.29 27.57
C ASN A 1236 40.08 -3.97 27.86
N ALA A 1237 40.98 -4.00 26.87
CA ALA A 1237 42.33 -4.52 27.02
C ALA A 1237 43.16 -3.70 28.03
N ARG A 1238 43.01 -2.37 28.01
CA ARG A 1238 43.70 -1.45 28.93
C ARG A 1238 43.25 -1.63 30.39
N LEU A 1239 41.95 -1.84 30.64
CA LEU A 1239 41.42 -2.10 31.99
C LEU A 1239 41.83 -3.49 32.52
N GLY A 1240 41.91 -4.48 31.63
CA GLY A 1240 42.41 -5.83 31.95
C GLY A 1240 43.90 -5.90 32.28
N GLY A 1241 44.72 -5.02 31.69
CA GLY A 1241 46.17 -4.95 31.91
C GLY A 1241 46.62 -4.36 33.25
N SER A 1242 45.71 -3.81 34.06
CA SER A 1242 46.03 -3.24 35.39
C SER A 1242 46.13 -4.28 36.53
N LYS A 1243 45.98 -5.57 36.22
CA LYS A 1243 46.10 -6.70 37.15
C LYS A 1243 47.42 -7.49 37.05
N GLN A 1244 48.46 -6.94 36.41
CA GLN A 1244 49.82 -7.52 36.42
C GLN A 1244 50.81 -6.68 37.20
#